data_AF-A0A6A5VJW2-F1
#
_entry.id   AF-A0A6A5VJW2-F1
#
_cell.length_a   1.000
_cell.length_b   1.000
_cell.length_c   1.000
_cell.angle_alpha   90.00
_cell.angle_beta   90.00
_cell.angle_gamma   90.00
#
_symmetry.space_group_name_H-M   'P 1'
#
loop_
_entity.id
_entity.type
_entity.pdbx_description
1 polymer ?
#
loop_
_entity_poly.entity_id
_entity_poly.type
_entity_poly.pdbx_seq_one_letter_code
_entity_poly.pdbx_strand_id
1 'polypeptide(L)'
;MGLTVEEQTSNRTLYDRSAQAIQCTLLLQTRLASHCDSVASLLENLKMANRKDQQDGGLSTRCERRFTVLVRRLEAYFDFLSVHIPVKSEWRQKLWELILLLFKTANSYIALLEKVADLFESIGNLLPDYAELQAVYTRPKHSEHRHHEARSRLLSPVYSELAQFLIGIHLMFCRVSHGVASRHYRLPSPAPFWRPLDSRFAQLEVRLLQHRQWIETEFGQNEEDYATVLKHRSKYTDFLNRQVEAGESDESKQQRMAKRMRRVDRVKTWLGNSCSYRDAYVHRLNQRHPNTCAWFLSEEKYCRWRNVPFDTETANDTEHLETGWQHRVLFVQAESGFGKSFLSGAVIDDLSTEASNLSIDDEHEPPSTVFYHFNAAHSYCIHPDDAFRALTDQLLDLHRRHRSTLDAVSLLVRKATTRAKATSEEVLSILALLLHQHPTFLVIDGIDECSDVDLLLRSISELCRKTDTRVILFSRPHLKIPNEYHKWASDAPHLLSLSRESNKHDVEVYVTENFHELANQGYFGISMDRSLITMIAQRCHGNFLWASSLLKYLRSPVLSPDERRSKLERPHELDGLEMIYARILGLLEFSSEPEKRFVASVFRLLTFGIHNPCMRGFQKALNVVPGQRTIDSGANFITNEKIPFLTCGLVEVTSCNIIFTHKSVREYLLTVDPQTSFFGLRDESLAHAHLAATTISFLAFDIPKRSFGNRTPQVLQPRPAPHEQSSATSMRTSKSSDSEYKSMNSAASTSEPYLSPPGRITTPSSSTPAISQPEWDADLPFLRYASLCWPIHLTRALQNPSSHVNPAVQYPWLTSLSTFLTDRAAVTTWVEASWRYNLPPNLSRLVPLLEAVKQRTPPATVEGRELSDGFHVEECWDNVA
;
A
#
# COMPACT_ATOMS: atom_id res chain seq x y z
N MET A 1 -58.78 12.10 -37.61
CA MET A 1 -58.92 10.65 -37.33
C MET A 1 -57.75 10.22 -36.47
N GLY A 2 -58.04 9.40 -35.46
CA GLY A 2 -57.37 9.37 -34.16
C GLY A 2 -55.89 8.98 -34.17
N LEU A 3 -55.08 9.82 -33.53
CA LEU A 3 -53.86 9.38 -32.87
C LEU A 3 -54.29 8.49 -31.71
N THR A 4 -53.83 7.25 -31.74
CA THR A 4 -54.19 6.19 -30.82
C THR A 4 -53.73 6.53 -29.40
N VAL A 5 -54.57 6.16 -28.43
CA VAL A 5 -54.36 6.26 -26.97
C VAL A 5 -53.02 5.63 -26.50
N GLU A 6 -52.37 4.83 -27.34
CA GLU A 6 -51.05 4.23 -27.11
C GLU A 6 -49.87 5.24 -27.11
N GLU A 7 -49.93 6.35 -27.85
CA GLU A 7 -48.83 7.34 -27.87
C GLU A 7 -48.85 8.27 -26.64
N GLN A 8 -50.03 8.60 -26.11
CA GLN A 8 -50.19 9.35 -24.86
C GLN A 8 -49.67 8.56 -23.64
N THR A 9 -49.76 7.24 -23.68
CA THR A 9 -49.21 6.36 -22.64
C THR A 9 -47.69 6.30 -22.65
N SER A 10 -47.02 6.49 -23.80
CA SER A 10 -45.56 6.30 -23.93
C SER A 10 -44.70 7.38 -23.25
N ASN A 11 -45.12 8.65 -23.23
CA ASN A 11 -44.27 9.76 -22.76
C ASN A 11 -44.32 10.01 -21.24
N ARG A 12 -45.46 9.76 -20.59
CA ARG A 12 -45.52 9.63 -19.12
C ARG A 12 -44.64 8.49 -18.63
N THR A 13 -44.39 7.46 -19.46
CA THR A 13 -43.56 6.33 -19.03
C THR A 13 -42.11 6.69 -18.75
N LEU A 14 -41.46 7.65 -19.43
CA LEU A 14 -40.02 7.90 -19.18
C LEU A 14 -39.77 8.61 -17.85
N TYR A 15 -40.56 9.65 -17.55
CA TYR A 15 -40.52 10.31 -16.24
C TYR A 15 -40.96 9.35 -15.14
N ASP A 16 -42.08 8.64 -15.31
CA ASP A 16 -42.61 7.71 -14.30
C ASP A 16 -41.65 6.52 -14.07
N ARG A 17 -41.04 5.94 -15.12
CA ARG A 17 -40.03 4.87 -14.98
C ARG A 17 -38.77 5.37 -14.30
N SER A 18 -38.31 6.59 -14.62
CA SER A 18 -37.13 7.17 -13.98
C SER A 18 -37.39 7.47 -12.50
N ALA A 19 -38.56 8.04 -12.18
CA ALA A 19 -39.00 8.24 -10.80
C ALA A 19 -39.16 6.92 -10.04
N GLN A 20 -39.68 5.87 -10.69
CA GLN A 20 -39.76 4.52 -10.12
C GLN A 20 -38.37 3.91 -9.88
N ALA A 21 -37.42 4.09 -10.80
CA ALA A 21 -36.04 3.63 -10.62
C ALA A 21 -35.38 4.32 -9.42
N ILE A 22 -35.58 5.64 -9.28
CA ILE A 22 -35.13 6.40 -8.11
C ILE A 22 -35.81 5.86 -6.84
N GLN A 23 -37.13 5.64 -6.87
CA GLN A 23 -37.88 5.11 -5.73
C GLN A 23 -37.34 3.75 -5.28
N CYS A 24 -37.01 2.85 -6.20
CA CYS A 24 -36.39 1.56 -5.87
C CYS A 24 -35.03 1.74 -5.17
N THR A 25 -34.21 2.68 -5.63
CA THR A 25 -32.93 3.03 -4.97
C THR A 25 -33.15 3.62 -3.57
N LEU A 26 -34.12 4.51 -3.40
CA LEU A 26 -34.46 5.10 -2.11
C LEU A 26 -35.01 4.07 -1.11
N LEU A 27 -35.80 3.10 -1.57
CA LEU A 27 -36.36 2.03 -0.73
C LEU A 27 -35.28 1.09 -0.17
N LEU A 28 -34.18 0.90 -0.89
CA LEU A 28 -33.02 0.14 -0.38
C LEU A 28 -32.29 0.88 0.75
N GLN A 29 -32.52 2.19 0.92
CA GLN A 29 -31.89 3.04 1.94
C GLN A 29 -32.93 3.85 2.73
N THR A 30 -34.05 3.21 3.08
CA THR A 30 -35.22 3.84 3.73
C THR A 30 -34.90 4.68 4.98
N ARG A 31 -33.81 4.38 5.71
CA ARG A 31 -33.42 5.13 6.92
C ARG A 31 -32.68 6.45 6.64
N LEU A 32 -32.04 6.59 5.48
CA LEU A 32 -31.35 7.83 5.07
C LEU A 32 -32.25 8.76 4.24
N ALA A 33 -33.37 8.24 3.75
CA ALA A 33 -34.38 8.97 3.00
C ALA A 33 -35.08 9.99 3.89
N SER A 34 -34.73 11.26 3.73
CA SER A 34 -35.46 12.39 4.32
C SER A 34 -36.35 13.01 3.25
N HIS A 35 -37.63 13.16 3.57
CA HIS A 35 -38.62 13.76 2.68
C HIS A 35 -38.18 15.17 2.29
N CYS A 36 -38.14 15.45 0.99
CA CYS A 36 -37.64 16.72 0.48
C CYS A 36 -38.58 17.31 -0.57
N ASP A 37 -39.42 18.25 -0.15
CA ASP A 37 -40.51 18.79 -0.97
C ASP A 37 -40.16 20.06 -1.72
N SER A 38 -39.10 20.74 -1.28
CA SER A 38 -38.68 22.02 -1.85
C SER A 38 -37.15 22.12 -1.93
N VAL A 39 -36.67 22.99 -2.82
CA VAL A 39 -35.25 23.31 -2.92
C VAL A 39 -34.72 23.96 -1.64
N ALA A 40 -35.53 24.77 -0.97
CA ALA A 40 -35.18 25.34 0.33
C ALA A 40 -34.90 24.24 1.38
N SER A 41 -35.80 23.24 1.47
CA SER A 41 -35.62 22.07 2.34
C SER A 41 -34.39 21.24 1.94
N LEU A 42 -34.15 21.05 0.64
CA LEU A 42 -32.97 20.33 0.17
C LEU A 42 -31.67 21.02 0.62
N LEU A 43 -31.56 22.32 0.36
CA LEU A 43 -30.38 23.11 0.69
C LEU A 43 -30.16 23.20 2.20
N GLU A 44 -31.23 23.29 2.99
CA GLU A 44 -31.14 23.23 4.46
C GLU A 44 -30.66 21.85 4.95
N ASN A 45 -31.19 20.77 4.38
CA ASN A 45 -30.76 19.42 4.73
C ASN A 45 -29.30 19.14 4.34
N LEU A 46 -28.83 19.66 3.20
CA LEU A 46 -27.41 19.60 2.81
C LEU A 46 -26.52 20.32 3.82
N LYS A 47 -26.93 21.52 4.29
CA LYS A 47 -26.23 22.27 5.34
C LYS A 47 -26.21 21.53 6.67
N MET A 48 -27.32 20.88 7.04
CA MET A 48 -27.42 20.11 8.29
C MET A 48 -26.55 18.86 8.24
N ALA A 49 -26.46 18.18 7.09
CA ALA A 49 -25.54 17.06 6.90
C ALA A 49 -24.07 17.48 7.10
N ASN A 50 -23.69 18.67 6.64
CA ASN A 50 -22.35 19.23 6.83
C ASN A 50 -21.99 19.55 8.28
N ARG A 51 -22.98 19.89 9.12
CA ARG A 51 -22.74 20.29 10.53
C ARG A 51 -22.38 19.13 11.45
N LYS A 52 -22.70 17.89 11.07
CA LYS A 52 -22.39 16.69 11.88
C LYS A 52 -20.92 16.25 11.80
N ASP A 53 -20.22 16.53 10.70
CA ASP A 53 -18.79 16.22 10.52
C ASP A 53 -17.91 17.45 10.82
N GLN A 54 -17.51 17.61 12.09
CA GLN A 54 -16.80 18.81 12.57
C GLN A 54 -15.32 18.93 12.15
N GLN A 55 -14.74 17.95 11.45
CA GLN A 55 -13.29 17.95 11.16
C GLN A 55 -12.87 18.72 9.88
N ASP A 56 -13.73 18.90 8.86
CA ASP A 56 -13.32 19.43 7.54
C ASP A 56 -14.24 20.53 6.94
N GLY A 57 -14.73 21.43 7.79
CA GLY A 57 -15.81 22.39 7.46
C GLY A 57 -15.61 23.25 6.19
N GLY A 58 -14.37 23.52 5.76
CA GLY A 58 -14.09 24.34 4.57
C GLY A 58 -14.38 23.64 3.23
N LEU A 59 -13.98 22.37 3.08
CA LEU A 59 -14.12 21.63 1.82
C LEU A 59 -15.57 21.17 1.60
N SER A 60 -16.23 20.75 2.68
CA SER A 60 -17.63 20.32 2.65
C SER A 60 -18.58 21.47 2.25
N THR A 61 -18.33 22.69 2.77
CA THR A 61 -19.06 23.90 2.35
C THR A 61 -18.86 24.22 0.86
N ARG A 62 -17.67 23.98 0.30
CA ARG A 62 -17.42 24.15 -1.14
C ARG A 62 -18.20 23.13 -1.97
N CYS A 63 -18.29 21.89 -1.51
CA CYS A 63 -19.07 20.84 -2.16
C CYS A 63 -20.56 21.18 -2.17
N GLU A 64 -21.12 21.65 -1.05
CA GLU A 64 -22.50 22.13 -0.94
C GLU A 64 -22.81 23.23 -1.98
N ARG A 65 -21.93 24.23 -2.13
CA ARG A 65 -22.09 25.31 -3.11
C ARG A 65 -22.17 24.78 -4.54
N ARG A 66 -21.36 23.77 -4.87
CA ARG A 66 -21.33 23.14 -6.20
C ARG A 66 -22.59 22.33 -6.49
N PHE A 67 -23.09 21.59 -5.50
CA PHE A 67 -24.38 20.91 -5.60
C PHE A 67 -25.51 21.92 -5.83
N THR A 68 -25.46 23.07 -5.17
CA THR A 68 -26.46 24.16 -5.31
C THR A 68 -26.59 24.65 -6.76
N VAL A 69 -25.49 24.69 -7.54
CA VAL A 69 -25.51 25.10 -8.96
C VAL A 69 -26.44 24.19 -9.76
N LEU A 70 -26.31 22.87 -9.62
CA LEU A 70 -27.16 21.91 -10.31
C LEU A 70 -28.61 21.98 -9.80
N VAL A 71 -28.81 22.05 -8.49
CA VAL A 71 -30.15 22.09 -7.87
C VAL A 71 -30.97 23.28 -8.39
N ARG A 72 -30.39 24.49 -8.44
CA ARG A 72 -31.07 25.69 -8.95
C ARG A 72 -31.39 25.61 -10.44
N ARG A 73 -30.49 25.02 -11.23
CA ARG A 73 -30.73 24.78 -12.68
C ARG A 73 -31.86 23.80 -12.91
N LEU A 74 -31.95 22.76 -12.09
CA LEU A 74 -33.03 21.78 -12.14
C LEU A 74 -34.37 22.34 -11.63
N GLU A 75 -34.35 23.26 -10.66
CA GLU A 75 -35.55 23.98 -10.22
C GLU A 75 -36.17 24.75 -11.41
N ALA A 76 -35.35 25.56 -12.08
CA ALA A 76 -35.77 26.29 -13.28
C ALA A 76 -36.23 25.35 -14.42
N TYR A 77 -35.62 24.18 -14.58
CA TYR A 77 -36.07 23.16 -15.52
C TYR A 77 -37.50 22.68 -15.21
N PHE A 78 -37.81 22.37 -13.94
CA PHE A 78 -39.15 21.91 -13.56
C PHE A 78 -40.19 23.03 -13.64
N ASP A 79 -39.81 24.27 -13.33
CA ASP A 79 -40.70 25.42 -13.47
C ASP A 79 -41.02 25.67 -14.95
N PHE A 80 -40.02 25.61 -15.83
CA PHE A 80 -40.21 25.64 -17.28
C PHE A 80 -41.09 24.48 -17.78
N LEU A 81 -40.87 23.26 -17.29
CA LEU A 81 -41.67 22.09 -17.64
C LEU A 81 -43.14 22.24 -17.21
N SER A 82 -43.40 22.87 -16.05
CA SER A 82 -44.75 23.08 -15.50
C SER A 82 -45.63 23.99 -16.35
N VAL A 83 -45.03 24.88 -17.13
CA VAL A 83 -45.75 25.73 -18.11
C VAL A 83 -46.28 24.89 -19.28
N HIS A 84 -45.61 23.79 -19.62
CA HIS A 84 -45.93 22.99 -20.79
C HIS A 84 -46.76 21.74 -20.49
N ILE A 85 -46.57 21.12 -19.32
CA ILE A 85 -47.30 19.91 -18.89
C ILE A 85 -47.62 19.94 -17.39
N PRO A 86 -48.69 19.24 -16.94
CA PRO A 86 -48.91 19.02 -15.52
C PRO A 86 -47.80 18.11 -14.96
N VAL A 87 -46.85 18.72 -14.26
CA VAL A 87 -45.72 18.02 -13.60
C VAL A 87 -46.24 17.33 -12.34
N LYS A 88 -46.02 16.01 -12.23
CA LYS A 88 -46.29 15.29 -10.97
C LYS A 88 -45.29 15.74 -9.91
N SER A 89 -45.78 16.04 -8.71
CA SER A 89 -44.93 16.42 -7.56
C SER A 89 -43.85 15.36 -7.28
N GLU A 90 -44.17 14.09 -7.48
CA GLU A 90 -43.26 12.95 -7.30
C GLU A 90 -41.97 13.07 -8.13
N TRP A 91 -41.99 13.55 -9.37
CA TRP A 91 -40.79 13.59 -10.21
C TRP A 91 -39.72 14.51 -9.64
N ARG A 92 -40.16 15.67 -9.12
CA ARG A 92 -39.33 16.69 -8.49
C ARG A 92 -38.84 16.18 -7.13
N GLN A 93 -39.75 15.68 -6.30
CA GLN A 93 -39.46 15.14 -4.97
C GLN A 93 -38.40 14.02 -5.02
N LYS A 94 -38.59 13.02 -5.90
CA LYS A 94 -37.68 11.86 -5.99
C LYS A 94 -36.25 12.27 -6.37
N LEU A 95 -36.12 13.25 -7.28
CA LEU A 95 -34.80 13.73 -7.70
C LEU A 95 -34.08 14.47 -6.56
N TRP A 96 -34.80 15.29 -5.78
CA TRP A 96 -34.25 15.94 -4.59
C TRP A 96 -33.83 14.95 -3.52
N GLU A 97 -34.65 13.94 -3.26
CA GLU A 97 -34.34 12.84 -2.33
C GLU A 97 -33.07 12.09 -2.76
N LEU A 98 -32.90 11.79 -4.06
CA LEU A 98 -31.70 11.13 -4.59
C LEU A 98 -30.44 12.00 -4.43
N ILE A 99 -30.52 13.30 -4.76
CA ILE A 99 -29.38 14.21 -4.63
C ILE A 99 -28.94 14.31 -3.16
N LEU A 100 -29.90 14.41 -2.24
CA LEU A 100 -29.64 14.44 -0.81
C LEU A 100 -29.03 13.14 -0.31
N LEU A 101 -29.58 11.99 -0.75
CA LEU A 101 -29.06 10.68 -0.40
C LEU A 101 -27.62 10.52 -0.85
N LEU A 102 -27.34 10.84 -2.13
CA LEU A 102 -26.01 10.79 -2.71
C LEU A 102 -25.03 11.67 -1.94
N PHE A 103 -25.43 12.89 -1.57
CA PHE A 103 -24.61 13.78 -0.75
C PHE A 103 -24.28 13.17 0.62
N LYS A 104 -25.29 12.67 1.34
CA LYS A 104 -25.11 12.01 2.65
C LYS A 104 -24.15 10.81 2.54
N THR A 105 -24.34 9.95 1.54
CA THR A 105 -23.47 8.77 1.35
C THR A 105 -22.04 9.13 0.94
N ALA A 106 -21.86 10.15 0.11
CA ALA A 106 -20.55 10.58 -0.35
C ALA A 106 -19.79 11.39 0.72
N ASN A 107 -20.48 12.00 1.69
CA ASN A 107 -19.86 12.80 2.74
C ASN A 107 -18.89 12.00 3.63
N SER A 108 -19.12 10.69 3.78
CA SER A 108 -18.20 9.76 4.46
C SER A 108 -16.85 9.59 3.74
N TYR A 109 -16.75 10.08 2.49
CA TYR A 109 -15.60 9.93 1.58
C TYR A 109 -15.25 11.27 0.91
N ILE A 110 -14.71 12.20 1.69
CA ILE A 110 -14.48 13.61 1.31
C ILE A 110 -13.75 13.79 -0.03
N ALA A 111 -12.68 13.03 -0.27
CA ALA A 111 -11.92 13.10 -1.53
C ALA A 111 -12.77 12.75 -2.77
N LEU A 112 -13.70 11.79 -2.63
CA LEU A 112 -14.65 11.42 -3.69
C LEU A 112 -15.79 12.42 -3.78
N LEU A 113 -16.31 12.92 -2.66
CA LEU A 113 -17.34 13.96 -2.62
C LEU A 113 -16.90 15.19 -3.43
N GLU A 114 -15.65 15.63 -3.29
CA GLU A 114 -15.13 16.76 -4.06
C GLU A 114 -15.20 16.51 -5.58
N LYS A 115 -14.85 15.30 -6.02
CA LYS A 115 -14.91 14.93 -7.44
C LYS A 115 -16.34 14.79 -7.94
N VAL A 116 -17.25 14.31 -7.11
CA VAL A 116 -18.69 14.28 -7.43
C VAL A 116 -19.24 15.70 -7.52
N ALA A 117 -18.87 16.60 -6.60
CA ALA A 117 -19.26 18.00 -6.62
C ALA A 117 -18.76 18.72 -7.89
N ASP A 118 -17.54 18.44 -8.34
CA ASP A 118 -17.01 18.92 -9.63
C ASP A 118 -17.88 18.45 -10.82
N LEU A 119 -18.38 17.20 -10.80
CA LEU A 119 -19.29 16.69 -11.84
C LEU A 119 -20.63 17.42 -11.80
N PHE A 120 -21.19 17.63 -10.61
CA PHE A 120 -22.47 18.33 -10.43
C PHE A 120 -22.39 19.79 -10.92
N GLU A 121 -21.32 20.50 -10.58
CA GLU A 121 -21.06 21.86 -11.07
C GLU A 121 -20.97 21.90 -12.61
N SER A 122 -20.24 20.95 -13.21
CA SER A 122 -20.14 20.83 -14.68
C SER A 122 -21.52 20.59 -15.32
N ILE A 123 -22.30 19.63 -14.81
CA ILE A 123 -23.65 19.33 -15.31
C ILE A 123 -24.55 20.57 -15.21
N GLY A 124 -24.53 21.26 -14.07
CA GLY A 124 -25.32 22.48 -13.87
C GLY A 124 -24.97 23.59 -14.86
N ASN A 125 -23.68 23.74 -15.21
CA ASN A 125 -23.23 24.73 -16.19
C ASN A 125 -23.55 24.36 -17.64
N LEU A 126 -23.71 23.07 -17.94
CA LEU A 126 -24.09 22.58 -19.27
C LEU A 126 -25.59 22.66 -19.52
N LEU A 127 -26.41 22.63 -18.46
CA LEU A 127 -27.86 22.81 -18.59
C LEU A 127 -28.20 24.22 -19.09
N PRO A 128 -29.28 24.35 -19.90
CA PRO A 128 -29.82 25.64 -20.33
C PRO A 128 -30.19 26.58 -19.18
N ASP A 129 -30.21 27.88 -19.47
CA ASP A 129 -30.85 28.86 -18.59
C ASP A 129 -32.37 28.86 -18.80
N TYR A 130 -33.04 27.87 -18.20
CA TYR A 130 -34.49 27.71 -18.34
C TYR A 130 -35.28 28.93 -17.83
N ALA A 131 -34.74 29.70 -16.87
CA ALA A 131 -35.40 30.88 -16.34
C ALA A 131 -35.38 32.05 -17.34
N GLU A 132 -34.25 32.27 -18.01
CA GLU A 132 -34.13 33.26 -19.09
C GLU A 132 -35.04 32.90 -20.28
N LEU A 133 -35.05 31.62 -20.68
CA LEU A 133 -35.92 31.13 -21.76
C LEU A 133 -37.41 31.32 -21.43
N GLN A 134 -37.81 31.09 -20.18
CA GLN A 134 -39.18 31.32 -19.73
C GLN A 134 -39.55 32.81 -19.80
N ALA A 135 -38.66 33.71 -19.39
CA ALA A 135 -38.90 35.16 -19.42
C ALA A 135 -39.10 35.69 -20.85
N VAL A 136 -38.34 35.16 -21.81
CA VAL A 136 -38.44 35.50 -23.24
C VAL A 136 -39.77 35.02 -23.86
N TYR A 137 -40.35 33.93 -23.35
CA TYR A 137 -41.49 33.24 -23.98
C TYR A 137 -42.89 33.64 -23.46
N THR A 138 -43.01 34.63 -22.58
CA THR A 138 -44.28 35.00 -21.89
C THR A 138 -45.39 35.63 -22.77
N ARG A 139 -45.47 35.35 -24.09
CA ARG A 139 -46.57 35.82 -24.96
C ARG A 139 -47.53 34.67 -25.31
N PRO A 140 -48.84 34.79 -25.04
CA PRO A 140 -49.80 33.74 -25.36
C PRO A 140 -50.10 33.74 -26.86
N LYS A 141 -50.02 32.57 -27.52
CA LYS A 141 -50.46 32.44 -28.91
C LYS A 141 -51.24 31.15 -29.12
N HIS A 142 -52.49 31.34 -29.53
CA HIS A 142 -53.50 30.32 -29.82
C HIS A 142 -53.08 29.30 -30.90
N SER A 143 -52.29 28.29 -30.53
CA SER A 143 -52.15 27.01 -31.27
C SER A 143 -51.54 25.90 -30.41
N GLU A 144 -51.95 25.78 -29.15
CA GLU A 144 -51.04 25.25 -28.12
C GLU A 144 -51.07 23.72 -27.92
N HIS A 145 -52.16 22.98 -28.13
CA HIS A 145 -52.21 21.62 -27.55
C HIS A 145 -51.29 20.56 -28.21
N ARG A 146 -51.11 20.54 -29.54
CA ARG A 146 -50.24 19.52 -30.21
C ARG A 146 -48.75 19.80 -30.06
N HIS A 147 -48.36 21.06 -29.83
CA HIS A 147 -46.95 21.44 -29.70
C HIS A 147 -46.40 21.20 -28.29
N HIS A 148 -47.26 21.24 -27.26
CA HIS A 148 -46.86 20.98 -25.88
C HIS A 148 -46.48 19.51 -25.65
N GLU A 149 -47.21 18.57 -26.26
CA GLU A 149 -46.94 17.14 -26.14
C GLU A 149 -45.63 16.72 -26.82
N ALA A 150 -45.36 17.24 -28.03
CA ALA A 150 -44.11 16.98 -28.74
C ALA A 150 -42.89 17.56 -28.01
N ARG A 151 -43.01 18.75 -27.38
CA ARG A 151 -41.95 19.37 -26.57
C ARG A 151 -41.65 18.58 -25.30
N SER A 152 -42.69 18.13 -24.60
CA SER A 152 -42.55 17.27 -23.42
C SER A 152 -41.75 15.99 -23.72
N ARG A 153 -42.04 15.36 -24.87
CA ARG A 153 -41.30 14.16 -25.33
C ARG A 153 -39.81 14.43 -25.49
N LEU A 154 -39.44 15.60 -26.01
CA LEU A 154 -38.03 16.01 -26.24
C LEU A 154 -37.32 16.51 -24.96
N LEU A 155 -38.06 16.88 -23.91
CA LEU A 155 -37.53 17.27 -22.60
C LEU A 155 -37.31 16.07 -21.66
N SER A 156 -38.06 14.98 -21.84
CA SER A 156 -38.00 13.77 -21.01
C SER A 156 -36.64 13.04 -20.95
N PRO A 157 -35.82 13.00 -22.03
CA PRO A 157 -34.52 12.33 -22.00
C PRO A 157 -33.54 12.96 -21.01
N VAL A 158 -33.58 14.29 -20.82
CA VAL A 158 -32.69 14.99 -19.88
C VAL A 158 -32.92 14.51 -18.45
N TYR A 159 -34.18 14.45 -18.01
CA TYR A 159 -34.51 13.94 -16.68
C TYR A 159 -34.08 12.47 -16.51
N SER A 160 -34.38 11.63 -17.51
CA SER A 160 -34.06 10.20 -17.46
C SER A 160 -32.54 9.95 -17.40
N GLU A 161 -31.75 10.67 -18.20
CA GLU A 161 -30.30 10.52 -18.24
C GLU A 161 -29.63 11.03 -16.96
N LEU A 162 -30.09 12.17 -16.44
CA LEU A 162 -29.62 12.68 -15.16
C LEU A 162 -29.95 11.72 -14.03
N ALA A 163 -31.19 11.23 -13.94
CA ALA A 163 -31.57 10.23 -12.94
C ALA A 163 -30.69 8.97 -13.03
N GLN A 164 -30.49 8.43 -14.24
CA GLN A 164 -29.65 7.25 -14.45
C GLN A 164 -28.19 7.49 -14.08
N PHE A 165 -27.65 8.66 -14.44
CA PHE A 165 -26.26 9.02 -14.11
C PHE A 165 -26.07 9.16 -12.59
N LEU A 166 -26.99 9.84 -11.91
CA LEU A 166 -26.97 10.06 -10.46
C LEU A 166 -27.13 8.75 -9.67
N ILE A 167 -28.06 7.88 -10.07
CA ILE A 167 -28.17 6.51 -9.50
C ILE A 167 -26.83 5.78 -9.65
N GLY A 168 -26.24 5.84 -10.84
CA GLY A 168 -24.96 5.20 -11.11
C GLY A 168 -23.78 5.75 -10.30
N ILE A 169 -23.83 7.00 -9.84
CA ILE A 169 -22.85 7.55 -8.88
C ILE A 169 -23.15 7.06 -7.47
N HIS A 170 -24.42 7.10 -7.04
CA HIS A 170 -24.80 6.65 -5.70
C HIS A 170 -24.44 5.17 -5.44
N LEU A 171 -24.62 4.30 -6.43
CA LEU A 171 -24.23 2.89 -6.35
C LEU A 171 -22.71 2.66 -6.19
N MET A 172 -21.88 3.70 -6.35
CA MET A 172 -20.45 3.62 -6.03
C MET A 172 -20.20 3.66 -4.52
N PHE A 173 -21.14 4.18 -3.74
CA PHE A 173 -21.01 4.34 -2.28
C PHE A 173 -21.83 3.30 -1.51
N CYS A 174 -22.32 2.26 -2.18
CA CYS A 174 -23.19 1.25 -1.58
C CYS A 174 -22.65 -0.15 -1.87
N ARG A 175 -22.99 -1.10 -1.01
CA ARG A 175 -22.91 -2.53 -1.33
C ARG A 175 -24.13 -2.92 -2.15
N VAL A 176 -23.89 -3.58 -3.30
CA VAL A 176 -24.95 -3.96 -4.24
C VAL A 176 -24.92 -5.48 -4.48
N SER A 177 -26.05 -6.16 -4.26
CA SER A 177 -26.18 -7.60 -4.56
C SER A 177 -26.24 -7.84 -6.08
N HIS A 178 -25.64 -8.95 -6.56
CA HIS A 178 -25.44 -9.24 -8.00
C HIS A 178 -26.75 -9.25 -8.82
N GLY A 179 -27.88 -9.62 -8.22
CA GLY A 179 -29.20 -9.60 -8.85
C GLY A 179 -29.87 -8.22 -8.93
N VAL A 180 -29.55 -7.32 -8.00
CA VAL A 180 -30.18 -6.01 -7.84
C VAL A 180 -29.58 -5.00 -8.82
N ALA A 181 -28.25 -5.02 -9.00
CA ALA A 181 -27.56 -4.17 -9.97
C ALA A 181 -28.17 -4.30 -11.39
N SER A 182 -28.41 -5.53 -11.85
CA SER A 182 -28.95 -5.81 -13.19
C SER A 182 -30.41 -5.38 -13.39
N ARG A 183 -31.19 -5.21 -12.31
CA ARG A 183 -32.58 -4.70 -12.39
C ARG A 183 -32.63 -3.17 -12.47
N HIS A 184 -31.72 -2.48 -11.77
CA HIS A 184 -31.67 -1.00 -11.72
C HIS A 184 -31.14 -0.36 -13.02
N TYR A 185 -30.46 -1.11 -13.88
CA TYR A 185 -30.05 -0.66 -15.21
C TYR A 185 -31.15 -0.76 -16.29
N ARG A 186 -32.36 -1.26 -15.97
CA ARG A 186 -33.47 -1.40 -16.95
C ARG A 186 -34.30 -0.10 -17.13
N LEU A 187 -33.62 1.01 -17.43
CA LEU A 187 -34.23 2.07 -18.24
C LEU A 187 -33.92 1.76 -19.71
N PRO A 188 -34.72 2.22 -20.69
CA PRO A 188 -34.50 1.92 -22.10
C PRO A 188 -33.29 2.69 -22.64
N SER A 189 -32.10 2.31 -22.18
CA SER A 189 -30.83 2.65 -22.80
C SER A 189 -30.32 1.41 -23.54
N PRO A 190 -30.06 1.50 -24.84
CA PRO A 190 -29.79 0.37 -25.73
C PRO A 190 -28.37 -0.21 -25.62
N ALA A 191 -27.65 0.08 -24.53
CA ALA A 191 -26.31 -0.47 -24.30
C ALA A 191 -26.37 -1.58 -23.23
N PRO A 192 -26.46 -2.87 -23.61
CA PRO A 192 -26.42 -4.00 -22.67
C PRO A 192 -25.06 -4.19 -21.97
N PHE A 193 -24.10 -3.27 -22.13
CA PHE A 193 -22.74 -3.38 -21.63
C PHE A 193 -22.34 -2.15 -20.81
N TRP A 194 -21.78 -2.40 -19.62
CA TRP A 194 -21.27 -1.35 -18.72
C TRP A 194 -20.16 -0.51 -19.37
N ARG A 195 -20.21 0.81 -19.13
CA ARG A 195 -19.21 1.80 -19.53
C ARG A 195 -18.64 2.49 -18.28
N PRO A 196 -17.32 2.78 -18.25
CA PRO A 196 -16.72 3.53 -17.15
C PRO A 196 -17.39 4.89 -16.95
N LEU A 197 -17.41 5.39 -15.72
CA LEU A 197 -18.03 6.65 -15.33
C LEU A 197 -17.61 7.82 -16.22
N ASP A 198 -16.31 7.97 -16.53
CA ASP A 198 -15.84 9.06 -17.41
C ASP A 198 -16.47 9.01 -18.80
N SER A 199 -16.68 7.80 -19.34
CA SER A 199 -17.30 7.63 -20.64
C SER A 199 -18.80 7.92 -20.58
N ARG A 200 -19.47 7.53 -19.49
CA ARG A 200 -20.88 7.85 -19.25
C ARG A 200 -21.05 9.37 -19.09
N PHE A 201 -20.13 10.00 -18.37
CA PHE A 201 -20.10 11.44 -18.15
C PHE A 201 -19.85 12.21 -19.45
N ALA A 202 -18.83 11.84 -20.24
CA ALA A 202 -18.57 12.48 -21.53
C ALA A 202 -19.76 12.37 -22.50
N GLN A 203 -20.48 11.24 -22.49
CA GLN A 203 -21.71 11.08 -23.26
C GLN A 203 -22.81 12.01 -22.75
N LEU A 204 -22.99 12.09 -21.44
CA LEU A 204 -23.93 13.03 -20.83
C LEU A 204 -23.59 14.49 -21.21
N GLU A 205 -22.31 14.88 -21.17
CA GLU A 205 -21.88 16.23 -21.57
C GLU A 205 -22.27 16.55 -23.02
N VAL A 206 -21.98 15.63 -23.95
CA VAL A 206 -22.38 15.79 -25.37
C VAL A 206 -23.89 15.90 -25.50
N ARG A 207 -24.66 15.11 -24.77
CA ARG A 207 -26.13 15.12 -24.83
C ARG A 207 -26.73 16.39 -24.25
N LEU A 208 -26.23 16.87 -23.10
CA LEU A 208 -26.66 18.13 -22.50
C LEU A 208 -26.31 19.33 -23.39
N LEU A 209 -25.15 19.34 -24.04
CA LEU A 209 -24.78 20.38 -25.00
C LEU A 209 -25.71 20.40 -26.22
N GLN A 210 -25.99 19.23 -26.81
CA GLN A 210 -26.92 19.12 -27.94
C GLN A 210 -28.34 19.52 -27.53
N HIS A 211 -28.78 19.13 -26.33
CA HIS A 211 -30.06 19.54 -25.77
C HIS A 211 -30.14 21.07 -25.61
N ARG A 212 -29.08 21.69 -25.08
CA ARG A 212 -28.98 23.14 -24.91
C ARG A 212 -29.04 23.87 -26.25
N GLN A 213 -28.28 23.43 -27.24
CA GLN A 213 -28.34 24.00 -28.59
C GLN A 213 -29.75 23.87 -29.18
N TRP A 214 -30.39 22.71 -29.03
CA TRP A 214 -31.76 22.52 -29.50
C TRP A 214 -32.74 23.47 -28.81
N ILE A 215 -32.71 23.59 -27.48
CA ILE A 215 -33.68 24.43 -26.76
C ILE A 215 -33.45 25.92 -27.04
N GLU A 216 -32.20 26.39 -27.09
CA GLU A 216 -31.87 27.77 -27.40
C GLU A 216 -32.30 28.12 -28.84
N THR A 217 -32.16 27.19 -29.80
CA THR A 217 -32.64 27.41 -31.17
C THR A 217 -34.17 27.33 -31.30
N GLU A 218 -34.83 26.46 -30.55
CA GLU A 218 -36.30 26.34 -30.57
C GLU A 218 -36.99 27.55 -29.95
N PHE A 219 -36.38 28.19 -28.95
CA PHE A 219 -36.98 29.30 -28.20
C PHE A 219 -36.30 30.66 -28.43
N GLY A 220 -35.20 30.73 -29.19
CA GLY A 220 -34.43 31.96 -29.44
C GLY A 220 -34.63 32.63 -30.80
N GLN A 221 -35.41 32.06 -31.73
CA GLN A 221 -35.69 32.68 -33.04
C GLN A 221 -37.07 33.35 -33.09
N ASN A 222 -37.14 34.56 -33.67
CA ASN A 222 -38.39 35.22 -34.05
C ASN A 222 -39.16 34.31 -35.02
N GLU A 223 -40.47 34.15 -34.80
CA GLU A 223 -41.39 33.12 -35.33
C GLU A 223 -41.56 33.01 -36.87
N GLU A 224 -40.67 33.56 -37.69
CA GLU A 224 -40.92 33.63 -39.14
C GLU A 224 -40.56 32.37 -39.93
N ASP A 225 -39.88 31.37 -39.34
CA ASP A 225 -39.51 30.15 -40.08
C ASP A 225 -39.81 28.83 -39.35
N TYR A 226 -41.09 28.46 -39.28
CA TYR A 226 -41.58 27.19 -38.74
C TYR A 226 -40.93 25.95 -39.39
N ALA A 227 -40.53 26.04 -40.66
CA ALA A 227 -39.85 24.96 -41.36
C ALA A 227 -38.45 24.69 -40.78
N THR A 228 -37.76 25.75 -40.35
CA THR A 228 -36.47 25.64 -39.67
C THR A 228 -36.62 24.97 -38.31
N VAL A 229 -37.61 25.35 -37.50
CA VAL A 229 -37.88 24.70 -36.19
C VAL A 229 -38.17 23.20 -36.34
N LEU A 230 -39.00 22.80 -37.32
CA LEU A 230 -39.27 21.39 -37.59
C LEU A 230 -38.03 20.62 -38.03
N LYS A 231 -37.16 21.22 -38.84
CA LYS A 231 -35.88 20.63 -39.25
C LYS A 231 -34.94 20.43 -38.06
N HIS A 232 -34.88 21.38 -37.13
CA HIS A 232 -34.09 21.25 -35.90
C HIS A 232 -34.65 20.16 -34.97
N ARG A 233 -35.97 20.07 -34.81
CA ARG A 233 -36.61 18.97 -34.04
C ARG A 233 -36.35 17.61 -34.65
N SER A 234 -36.43 17.48 -35.98
CA SER A 234 -36.11 16.24 -36.69
C SER A 234 -34.65 15.84 -36.48
N LYS A 235 -33.71 16.78 -36.64
CA LYS A 235 -32.28 16.55 -36.35
C LYS A 235 -32.00 16.10 -34.91
N TYR A 236 -32.67 16.73 -33.93
CA TYR A 236 -32.52 16.35 -32.53
C TYR A 236 -33.12 14.97 -32.25
N THR A 237 -34.28 14.66 -32.85
CA THR A 237 -34.91 13.34 -32.76
C THR A 237 -34.03 12.27 -33.41
N ASP A 238 -33.45 12.54 -34.58
CA ASP A 238 -32.47 11.67 -35.24
C ASP A 238 -31.23 11.47 -34.38
N PHE A 239 -30.74 12.51 -33.70
CA PHE A 239 -29.62 12.39 -32.76
C PHE A 239 -29.96 11.46 -31.60
N LEU A 240 -31.16 11.58 -31.02
CA LEU A 240 -31.64 10.68 -29.97
C LEU A 240 -31.78 9.24 -30.47
N ASN A 241 -32.24 9.04 -31.71
CA ASN A 241 -32.47 7.72 -32.32
C ASN A 241 -31.17 7.02 -32.78
N ARG A 242 -30.20 7.74 -33.37
CA ARG A 242 -28.90 7.17 -33.82
C ARG A 242 -28.08 6.54 -32.70
N GLN A 243 -28.37 6.90 -31.46
CA GLN A 243 -27.75 6.32 -30.28
C GLN A 243 -28.28 4.92 -29.95
N VAL A 244 -29.42 4.53 -30.53
CA VAL A 244 -30.07 3.22 -30.31
C VAL A 244 -29.46 2.11 -31.16
N GLU A 245 -28.87 2.46 -32.29
CA GLU A 245 -28.46 1.51 -33.34
C GLU A 245 -26.96 1.19 -33.34
N ALA A 246 -26.14 1.85 -32.51
CA ALA A 246 -24.70 1.63 -32.46
C ALA A 246 -24.33 0.35 -31.66
N GLY A 247 -24.58 -0.81 -32.25
CA GLY A 247 -24.05 -2.09 -31.78
C GLY A 247 -22.52 -2.16 -31.95
N GLU A 248 -21.79 -2.52 -30.90
CA GLU A 248 -20.32 -2.50 -30.88
C GLU A 248 -19.68 -3.88 -31.11
N SER A 249 -18.62 -3.89 -31.93
CA SER A 249 -17.74 -5.03 -32.19
C SER A 249 -16.95 -5.49 -30.94
N ASP A 250 -16.62 -6.78 -30.87
CA ASP A 250 -15.87 -7.41 -29.77
C ASP A 250 -14.45 -6.82 -29.58
N GLU A 251 -13.81 -6.33 -30.64
CA GLU A 251 -12.51 -5.63 -30.54
C GLU A 251 -12.61 -4.36 -29.67
N SER A 252 -13.73 -3.66 -29.73
CA SER A 252 -13.99 -2.47 -28.91
C SER A 252 -14.12 -2.82 -27.43
N LYS A 253 -14.61 -4.03 -27.10
CA LYS A 253 -14.71 -4.53 -25.71
C LYS A 253 -13.34 -4.86 -25.13
N GLN A 254 -12.47 -5.53 -25.90
CA GLN A 254 -11.10 -5.82 -25.47
C GLN A 254 -10.26 -4.56 -25.27
N GLN A 255 -10.35 -3.60 -26.19
CA GLN A 255 -9.64 -2.32 -26.06
C GLN A 255 -10.11 -1.53 -24.83
N ARG A 256 -11.40 -1.62 -24.47
CA ARG A 256 -11.94 -1.05 -23.22
C ARG A 256 -11.41 -1.75 -21.98
N MET A 257 -11.34 -3.08 -21.99
CA MET A 257 -10.79 -3.84 -20.86
C MET A 257 -9.28 -3.55 -20.66
N ALA A 258 -8.53 -3.34 -21.75
CA ALA A 258 -7.13 -2.93 -21.68
C ALA A 258 -6.97 -1.50 -21.13
N LYS A 259 -7.78 -0.53 -21.61
CA LYS A 259 -7.81 0.83 -21.05
C LYS A 259 -8.20 0.82 -19.57
N ARG A 260 -9.08 -0.10 -19.17
CA ARG A 260 -9.50 -0.36 -17.79
C ARG A 260 -8.34 -0.85 -16.93
N MET A 261 -7.59 -1.86 -17.37
CA MET A 261 -6.46 -2.39 -16.60
C MET A 261 -5.39 -1.31 -16.36
N ARG A 262 -5.05 -0.55 -17.41
CA ARG A 262 -4.10 0.57 -17.31
C ARG A 262 -4.51 1.62 -16.27
N ARG A 263 -5.80 1.82 -16.02
CA ARG A 263 -6.27 2.77 -14.98
C ARG A 263 -6.01 2.21 -13.59
N VAL A 264 -6.31 0.94 -13.37
CA VAL A 264 -6.04 0.25 -12.11
C VAL A 264 -4.54 0.27 -11.82
N ASP A 265 -3.71 -0.01 -12.83
CA ASP A 265 -2.25 0.05 -12.70
C ASP A 265 -1.74 1.45 -12.33
N ARG A 266 -2.33 2.51 -12.91
CA ARG A 266 -2.00 3.90 -12.52
C ARG A 266 -2.38 4.20 -11.07
N VAL A 267 -3.49 3.67 -10.59
CA VAL A 267 -3.93 3.89 -9.20
C VAL A 267 -2.99 3.20 -8.24
N LYS A 268 -2.65 1.95 -8.52
CA LYS A 268 -1.67 1.18 -7.75
C LYS A 268 -0.31 1.89 -7.70
N THR A 269 0.13 2.43 -8.84
CA THR A 269 1.35 3.24 -8.92
C THR A 269 1.25 4.50 -8.07
N TRP A 270 0.12 5.23 -8.13
CA TRP A 270 -0.11 6.45 -7.35
C TRP A 270 -0.29 6.19 -5.85
N LEU A 271 -0.91 5.06 -5.46
CA LEU A 271 -0.94 4.58 -4.09
C LEU A 271 0.48 4.28 -3.58
N GLY A 272 1.47 4.13 -4.46
CA GLY A 272 2.87 4.05 -4.11
C GLY A 272 3.23 2.80 -3.31
N ASN A 273 2.46 1.71 -3.45
CA ASN A 273 2.73 0.47 -2.74
C ASN A 273 4.11 -0.07 -3.18
N SER A 274 5.07 0.00 -2.27
CA SER A 274 6.46 -0.43 -2.49
C SER A 274 6.86 -1.56 -1.52
N CYS A 275 6.00 -1.96 -0.56
CA CYS A 275 6.31 -2.98 0.44
C CYS A 275 6.07 -4.36 -0.18
N SER A 276 7.08 -5.22 -0.11
CA SER A 276 6.99 -6.63 -0.47
C SER A 276 6.25 -7.44 0.61
N TYR A 277 5.03 -7.03 0.94
CA TYR A 277 4.20 -7.68 1.98
C TYR A 277 3.97 -9.17 1.67
N ARG A 278 3.94 -9.52 0.38
CA ARG A 278 3.78 -10.91 -0.08
C ARG A 278 4.99 -11.78 0.20
N ASP A 279 6.21 -11.26 0.10
CA ASP A 279 7.42 -12.08 0.31
C ASP A 279 7.49 -12.60 1.74
N ALA A 280 7.21 -11.74 2.72
CA ALA A 280 7.19 -12.13 4.14
C ALA A 280 6.12 -13.20 4.42
N TYR A 281 4.94 -13.07 3.80
CA TYR A 281 3.87 -14.07 3.89
C TYR A 281 4.25 -15.40 3.25
N VAL A 282 4.65 -15.40 1.97
CA VAL A 282 5.00 -16.60 1.19
C VAL A 282 6.15 -17.35 1.85
N HIS A 283 7.14 -16.62 2.36
CA HIS A 283 8.27 -17.22 3.08
C HIS A 283 7.81 -17.99 4.32
N ARG A 284 6.93 -17.41 5.14
CA ARG A 284 6.39 -18.07 6.34
C ARG A 284 5.43 -19.22 5.99
N LEU A 285 4.63 -19.08 4.94
CA LEU A 285 3.75 -20.15 4.45
C LEU A 285 4.56 -21.41 4.09
N ASN A 286 5.67 -21.24 3.38
CA ASN A 286 6.55 -22.35 2.97
C ASN A 286 7.25 -23.05 4.14
N GLN A 287 7.31 -22.41 5.31
CA GLN A 287 7.92 -22.99 6.53
C GLN A 287 6.89 -23.65 7.45
N ARG A 288 5.58 -23.50 7.19
CA ARG A 288 4.54 -24.07 8.05
C ARG A 288 4.56 -25.58 7.96
N HIS A 289 4.58 -26.25 9.11
CA HIS A 289 4.47 -27.70 9.16
C HIS A 289 3.05 -28.16 8.81
N PRO A 290 2.87 -29.23 8.00
CA PRO A 290 1.56 -29.79 7.71
C PRO A 290 0.77 -30.13 8.98
N ASN A 291 -0.56 -30.04 8.92
CA ASN A 291 -1.49 -30.40 9.99
C ASN A 291 -1.35 -29.65 11.33
N THR A 292 -0.64 -28.52 11.35
CA THR A 292 -0.55 -27.64 12.52
C THR A 292 -1.53 -26.47 12.42
N CYS A 293 -1.81 -25.82 13.56
CA CYS A 293 -2.73 -24.68 13.75
C CYS A 293 -4.23 -24.99 13.55
N ALA A 294 -4.60 -26.23 13.21
CA ALA A 294 -5.99 -26.60 12.94
C ALA A 294 -6.90 -26.47 14.18
N TRP A 295 -6.36 -26.70 15.38
CA TRP A 295 -7.09 -26.57 16.65
C TRP A 295 -7.69 -25.17 16.82
N PHE A 296 -7.00 -24.11 16.37
CA PHE A 296 -7.49 -22.74 16.52
C PHE A 296 -8.71 -22.47 15.66
N LEU A 297 -8.83 -23.11 14.49
CA LEU A 297 -9.97 -22.95 13.60
C LEU A 297 -11.26 -23.52 14.22
N SER A 298 -11.13 -24.36 15.25
CA SER A 298 -12.25 -24.88 16.06
C SER A 298 -12.52 -24.08 17.34
N GLU A 299 -11.74 -23.03 17.61
CA GLU A 299 -11.88 -22.21 18.82
C GLU A 299 -13.21 -21.43 18.78
N GLU A 300 -14.01 -21.55 19.83
CA GLU A 300 -15.39 -21.08 19.84
C GLU A 300 -15.49 -19.57 19.54
N LYS A 301 -14.59 -18.78 20.13
CA LYS A 301 -14.53 -17.33 19.93
C LYS A 301 -14.23 -16.97 18.47
N TYR A 302 -13.30 -17.69 17.84
CA TYR A 302 -12.96 -17.50 16.43
C TYR A 302 -14.13 -17.88 15.52
N CYS A 303 -14.74 -19.05 15.73
CA CYS A 303 -15.92 -19.47 14.96
C CYS A 303 -17.09 -18.49 15.11
N ARG A 304 -17.37 -18.01 16.32
CA ARG A 304 -18.43 -17.02 16.58
C ARG A 304 -18.19 -15.70 15.83
N TRP A 305 -16.93 -15.25 15.75
CA TRP A 305 -16.56 -14.04 15.00
C TRP A 305 -16.61 -14.26 13.47
N ARG A 306 -16.10 -15.40 13.00
CA ARG A 306 -16.05 -15.76 11.58
C ARG A 306 -17.43 -15.99 10.97
N ASN A 307 -18.28 -16.76 11.66
CA ASN A 307 -19.52 -17.31 11.10
C ASN A 307 -20.70 -16.31 11.07
N VAL A 308 -20.52 -15.07 11.52
CA VAL A 308 -21.53 -14.03 11.32
C VAL A 308 -21.71 -13.84 9.80
N PRO A 309 -22.93 -13.64 9.25
CA PRO A 309 -23.08 -13.35 7.82
C PRO A 309 -22.76 -11.89 7.49
N PHE A 310 -22.21 -11.63 6.30
CA PHE A 310 -22.13 -10.26 5.76
C PHE A 310 -23.47 -9.91 5.12
N ASP A 311 -24.20 -8.96 5.71
CA ASP A 311 -25.52 -8.57 5.23
C ASP A 311 -25.47 -7.24 4.46
N THR A 312 -26.15 -7.19 3.32
CA THR A 312 -26.12 -6.01 2.44
C THR A 312 -26.93 -4.85 2.99
N GLU A 313 -28.06 -5.11 3.66
CA GLU A 313 -28.87 -4.06 4.27
C GLU A 313 -28.11 -3.40 5.42
N THR A 314 -27.53 -4.21 6.29
CA THR A 314 -26.70 -3.79 7.42
C THR A 314 -25.46 -3.03 6.96
N ALA A 315 -24.78 -3.48 5.90
CA ALA A 315 -23.61 -2.80 5.36
C ALA A 315 -23.91 -1.38 4.84
N ASN A 316 -25.14 -1.13 4.37
CA ASN A 316 -25.56 0.18 3.88
C ASN A 316 -26.17 1.08 4.98
N ASP A 317 -26.29 0.59 6.22
CA ASP A 317 -26.81 1.35 7.38
C ASP A 317 -25.65 1.89 8.24
N THR A 318 -25.25 3.14 7.99
CA THR A 318 -24.12 3.77 8.69
C THR A 318 -24.32 3.90 10.20
N GLU A 319 -25.56 4.12 10.67
CA GLU A 319 -25.84 4.25 12.10
C GLU A 319 -25.73 2.88 12.78
N HIS A 320 -26.24 1.83 12.15
CA HIS A 320 -26.06 0.47 12.64
C HIS A 320 -24.57 0.09 12.70
N LEU A 321 -23.79 0.43 11.67
CA LEU A 321 -22.35 0.17 11.66
C LEU A 321 -21.62 0.93 12.78
N GLU A 322 -22.01 2.16 13.10
CA GLU A 322 -21.42 2.88 14.22
C GLU A 322 -21.68 2.16 15.55
N THR A 323 -22.85 1.53 15.71
CA THR A 323 -23.19 0.76 16.91
C THR A 323 -22.57 -0.64 16.90
N GLY A 324 -21.87 -1.02 17.98
CA GLY A 324 -21.38 -2.39 18.14
C GLY A 324 -20.23 -2.79 17.22
N TRP A 325 -19.51 -1.83 16.63
CA TRP A 325 -18.32 -2.08 15.80
C TRP A 325 -17.25 -2.94 16.48
N GLN A 326 -17.19 -2.96 17.82
CA GLN A 326 -16.25 -3.77 18.59
C GLN A 326 -16.41 -5.27 18.31
N HIS A 327 -17.63 -5.74 18.00
CA HIS A 327 -17.90 -7.16 17.71
C HIS A 327 -17.24 -7.64 16.40
N ARG A 328 -16.79 -6.71 15.56
CA ARG A 328 -16.11 -7.02 14.29
C ARG A 328 -14.59 -7.17 14.45
N VAL A 329 -14.04 -6.87 15.62
CA VAL A 329 -12.60 -6.94 15.89
C VAL A 329 -12.30 -8.06 16.89
N LEU A 330 -11.43 -8.98 16.50
CA LEU A 330 -10.94 -10.08 17.34
C LEU A 330 -9.44 -9.91 17.59
N PHE A 331 -9.05 -9.72 18.85
CA PHE A 331 -7.65 -9.73 19.26
C PHE A 331 -7.22 -11.14 19.64
N VAL A 332 -6.11 -11.59 19.07
CA VAL A 332 -5.44 -12.83 19.43
C VAL A 332 -4.08 -12.48 20.04
N GLN A 333 -3.94 -12.77 21.33
CA GLN A 333 -2.71 -12.50 22.06
C GLN A 333 -2.02 -13.80 22.43
N ALA A 334 -0.75 -13.95 22.06
CA ALA A 334 0.05 -15.10 22.45
C ALA A 334 1.49 -14.69 22.69
N GLU A 335 2.19 -15.43 23.56
CA GLU A 335 3.58 -15.18 23.87
C GLU A 335 4.50 -15.20 22.64
N SER A 336 5.71 -14.68 22.83
CA SER A 336 6.78 -14.72 21.85
C SER A 336 7.14 -16.18 21.51
N GLY A 337 7.39 -16.50 20.23
CA GLY A 337 7.69 -17.88 19.80
C GLY A 337 6.50 -18.86 19.76
N PHE A 338 5.28 -18.40 20.09
CA PHE A 338 4.06 -19.24 20.03
C PHE A 338 3.70 -19.70 18.59
N GLY A 339 4.14 -18.97 17.56
CA GLY A 339 3.76 -19.27 16.17
C GLY A 339 2.57 -18.47 15.64
N LYS A 340 2.27 -17.29 16.22
CA LYS A 340 1.19 -16.39 15.77
C LYS A 340 1.18 -16.14 14.25
N SER A 341 2.36 -15.99 13.65
CA SER A 341 2.48 -15.77 12.21
C SER A 341 2.16 -16.99 11.34
N PHE A 342 2.32 -18.20 11.87
CA PHE A 342 1.84 -19.42 11.21
C PHE A 342 0.34 -19.57 11.39
N LEU A 343 -0.14 -19.19 12.57
CA LEU A 343 -1.56 -19.18 12.90
C LEU A 343 -2.35 -18.17 12.05
N SER A 344 -1.82 -16.96 11.84
CA SER A 344 -2.41 -15.99 10.93
C SER A 344 -2.49 -16.52 9.49
N GLY A 345 -1.47 -17.26 9.04
CA GLY A 345 -1.49 -17.97 7.76
C GLY A 345 -2.60 -19.03 7.68
N ALA A 346 -2.80 -19.82 8.73
CA ALA A 346 -3.90 -20.80 8.79
C ALA A 346 -5.28 -20.13 8.75
N VAL A 347 -5.44 -18.99 9.42
CA VAL A 347 -6.66 -18.17 9.37
C VAL A 347 -6.89 -17.60 7.97
N ILE A 348 -5.85 -17.11 7.29
CA ILE A 348 -5.95 -16.62 5.91
C ILE A 348 -6.43 -17.73 4.98
N ASP A 349 -5.83 -18.93 5.09
CA ASP A 349 -6.21 -20.09 4.27
C ASP A 349 -7.66 -20.51 4.53
N ASP A 350 -8.09 -20.57 5.80
CA ASP A 350 -9.45 -20.93 6.20
C ASP A 350 -10.49 -19.96 5.62
N LEU A 351 -10.30 -18.65 5.86
CA LEU A 351 -11.21 -17.60 5.38
C LEU A 351 -11.26 -17.53 3.84
N SER A 352 -10.15 -17.81 3.16
CA SER A 352 -10.08 -17.84 1.69
C SER A 352 -10.70 -19.12 1.09
N THR A 353 -10.61 -20.24 1.80
CA THR A 353 -11.15 -21.54 1.37
C THR A 353 -12.65 -21.61 1.59
N GLU A 354 -13.15 -21.09 2.71
CA GLU A 354 -14.59 -20.97 2.98
C GLU A 354 -15.28 -20.12 1.91
N ALA A 355 -14.67 -19.01 1.51
CA ALA A 355 -15.09 -18.19 0.38
C ALA A 355 -15.20 -18.99 -0.94
N SER A 356 -14.44 -20.09 -1.11
CA SER A 356 -14.47 -20.94 -2.30
C SER A 356 -15.43 -22.14 -2.19
N ASN A 357 -15.70 -22.62 -0.97
CA ASN A 357 -16.49 -23.83 -0.69
C ASN A 357 -17.97 -23.56 -0.45
N LEU A 358 -18.33 -22.30 -0.24
CA LEU A 358 -19.71 -21.86 -0.12
C LEU A 358 -20.43 -22.08 -1.46
N SER A 359 -21.19 -23.17 -1.55
CA SER A 359 -22.29 -23.33 -2.51
C SER A 359 -23.42 -22.36 -2.14
N ILE A 360 -23.11 -21.07 -2.06
CA ILE A 360 -24.13 -20.04 -1.95
C ILE A 360 -24.81 -19.98 -3.31
N ASP A 361 -26.14 -19.99 -3.30
CA ASP A 361 -26.96 -19.65 -4.46
C ASP A 361 -26.30 -18.49 -5.24
N ASP A 362 -26.36 -18.51 -6.57
CA ASP A 362 -25.69 -17.59 -7.52
C ASP A 362 -25.82 -16.05 -7.22
N GLU A 363 -26.52 -15.66 -6.16
CA GLU A 363 -26.84 -14.29 -5.75
C GLU A 363 -25.79 -13.57 -4.88
N HIS A 364 -24.87 -14.25 -4.15
CA HIS A 364 -23.93 -13.57 -3.22
C HIS A 364 -22.45 -13.79 -3.58
N GLU A 365 -21.67 -12.71 -3.64
CA GLU A 365 -20.22 -12.76 -3.80
C GLU A 365 -19.57 -13.24 -2.50
N PRO A 366 -18.63 -14.20 -2.55
CA PRO A 366 -17.98 -14.65 -1.34
C PRO A 366 -17.13 -13.52 -0.72
N PRO A 367 -17.00 -13.48 0.62
CA PRO A 367 -16.16 -12.49 1.29
C PRO A 367 -14.70 -12.57 0.82
N SER A 368 -14.08 -11.41 0.65
CA SER A 368 -12.65 -11.30 0.35
C SER A 368 -11.81 -11.37 1.61
N THR A 369 -10.63 -11.98 1.52
CA THR A 369 -9.65 -12.00 2.61
C THR A 369 -8.40 -11.29 2.16
N VAL A 370 -8.00 -10.26 2.91
CA VAL A 370 -6.74 -9.52 2.68
C VAL A 370 -5.95 -9.41 3.97
N PHE A 371 -4.63 -9.31 3.86
CA PHE A 371 -3.76 -9.44 5.02
C PHE A 371 -2.54 -8.54 4.99
N TYR A 372 -1.97 -8.31 6.16
CA TYR A 372 -0.69 -7.62 6.32
C TYR A 372 0.07 -8.14 7.53
N HIS A 373 1.36 -8.38 7.40
CA HIS A 373 2.21 -8.83 8.49
C HIS A 373 3.25 -7.74 8.79
N PHE A 374 3.13 -7.10 9.96
CA PHE A 374 4.18 -6.24 10.46
C PHE A 374 5.42 -7.07 10.77
N ASN A 375 6.57 -6.52 10.45
CA ASN A 375 7.85 -7.15 10.77
C ASN A 375 8.88 -6.06 11.06
N ALA A 376 9.24 -5.90 12.33
CA ALA A 376 10.23 -4.89 12.77
C ALA A 376 11.60 -5.06 12.11
N ALA A 377 11.89 -6.25 11.56
CA ALA A 377 13.14 -6.51 10.85
C ALA A 377 13.14 -5.98 9.40
N HIS A 378 11.97 -5.63 8.85
CA HIS A 378 11.82 -5.03 7.53
C HIS A 378 11.46 -3.54 7.68
N SER A 379 12.44 -2.66 7.47
CA SER A 379 12.30 -1.20 7.68
C SER A 379 11.19 -0.53 6.86
N TYR A 380 10.66 -1.18 5.83
CA TYR A 380 9.60 -0.70 4.95
C TYR A 380 8.21 -1.31 5.23
N CYS A 381 8.05 -2.06 6.33
CA CYS A 381 6.78 -2.67 6.70
C CYS A 381 6.51 -2.55 8.23
N ILE A 382 6.81 -1.37 8.79
CA ILE A 382 6.57 -1.06 10.21
C ILE A 382 5.53 0.04 10.42
N HIS A 383 5.27 0.90 9.42
CA HIS A 383 4.36 2.02 9.58
C HIS A 383 2.90 1.61 9.23
N PRO A 384 1.87 2.11 9.94
CA PRO A 384 0.46 1.78 9.63
C PRO A 384 0.07 2.07 8.17
N ASP A 385 0.61 3.15 7.60
CA ASP A 385 0.36 3.55 6.20
C ASP A 385 0.81 2.46 5.19
N ASP A 386 1.88 1.72 5.50
CA ASP A 386 2.34 0.61 4.66
C ASP A 386 1.28 -0.51 4.63
N ALA A 387 0.67 -0.80 5.77
CA ALA A 387 -0.41 -1.78 5.89
C ALA A 387 -1.64 -1.33 5.09
N PHE A 388 -2.11 -0.09 5.28
CA PHE A 388 -3.30 0.40 4.58
C PHE A 388 -3.12 0.45 3.07
N ARG A 389 -1.93 0.83 2.57
CA ARG A 389 -1.61 0.78 1.13
C ARG A 389 -1.64 -0.65 0.61
N ALA A 390 -1.04 -1.61 1.33
CA ALA A 390 -1.02 -3.01 0.93
C ALA A 390 -2.41 -3.65 0.93
N LEU A 391 -3.26 -3.35 1.93
CA LEU A 391 -4.64 -3.83 2.00
C LEU A 391 -5.49 -3.25 0.85
N THR A 392 -5.34 -1.95 0.58
CA THR A 392 -6.01 -1.27 -0.54
C THR A 392 -5.59 -1.88 -1.88
N ASP A 393 -4.30 -2.12 -2.07
CA ASP A 393 -3.74 -2.71 -3.29
C ASP A 393 -4.28 -4.12 -3.56
N GLN A 394 -4.40 -4.95 -2.52
CA GLN A 394 -5.00 -6.28 -2.60
C GLN A 394 -6.47 -6.23 -3.00
N LEU A 395 -7.28 -5.39 -2.36
CA LEU A 395 -8.71 -5.26 -2.69
C LEU A 395 -8.92 -4.73 -4.10
N LEU A 396 -8.07 -3.81 -4.57
CA LEU A 396 -8.10 -3.35 -5.95
C LEU A 396 -7.79 -4.46 -6.95
N ASP A 397 -6.85 -5.35 -6.64
CA ASP A 397 -6.57 -6.52 -7.48
C ASP A 397 -7.73 -7.51 -7.51
N LEU A 398 -8.27 -7.85 -6.34
CA LEU A 398 -9.37 -8.80 -6.20
C LEU A 398 -10.61 -8.31 -6.96
N HIS A 399 -10.99 -7.05 -6.77
CA HIS A 399 -12.21 -6.47 -7.35
C HIS A 399 -11.95 -5.63 -8.60
N ARG A 400 -10.82 -5.81 -9.31
CA ARG A 400 -10.50 -5.09 -10.56
C ARG A 400 -11.55 -5.26 -11.67
N ARG A 401 -12.41 -6.29 -11.55
CA ARG A 401 -13.51 -6.60 -12.47
C ARG A 401 -14.87 -6.06 -12.01
N HIS A 402 -15.00 -5.64 -10.76
CA HIS A 402 -16.23 -5.05 -10.24
C HIS A 402 -16.48 -3.65 -10.81
N ARG A 403 -17.74 -3.35 -11.18
CA ARG A 403 -18.13 -2.16 -11.95
C ARG A 403 -18.06 -0.88 -11.10
N SER A 404 -18.72 -0.89 -9.94
CA SER A 404 -18.76 0.27 -9.03
C SER A 404 -17.38 0.63 -8.48
N THR A 405 -16.55 -0.38 -8.20
CA THR A 405 -15.15 -0.22 -7.78
C THR A 405 -14.38 0.60 -8.79
N LEU A 406 -14.53 0.25 -10.07
CA LEU A 406 -13.79 0.93 -11.12
C LEU A 406 -14.31 2.30 -11.46
N ASP A 407 -15.61 2.55 -11.30
CA ASP A 407 -16.17 3.88 -11.45
C ASP A 407 -15.63 4.82 -10.36
N ALA A 408 -15.54 4.35 -9.11
CA ALA A 408 -14.90 5.09 -8.02
C ALA A 408 -13.42 5.34 -8.26
N VAL A 409 -12.68 4.30 -8.63
CA VAL A 409 -11.25 4.40 -8.92
C VAL A 409 -10.98 5.31 -10.11
N SER A 410 -11.82 5.26 -11.16
CA SER A 410 -11.70 6.16 -12.32
C SER A 410 -11.93 7.61 -11.92
N LEU A 411 -12.92 7.87 -11.06
CA LEU A 411 -13.24 9.22 -10.58
C LEU A 411 -12.06 9.85 -9.83
N LEU A 412 -11.38 9.06 -9.00
CA LEU A 412 -10.19 9.49 -8.26
C LEU A 412 -9.02 9.85 -9.21
N VAL A 413 -8.84 9.09 -10.29
CA VAL A 413 -7.72 9.29 -11.23
C VAL A 413 -7.98 10.39 -12.26
N ARG A 414 -9.25 10.73 -12.52
CA ARG A 414 -9.66 11.67 -13.59
C ARG A 414 -8.95 13.03 -13.52
N LYS A 415 -8.61 13.46 -12.30
CA LYS A 415 -7.75 14.61 -12.02
C LYS A 415 -6.73 14.22 -10.97
N ALA A 416 -6.07 13.06 -11.12
CA ALA A 416 -5.02 12.64 -10.20
C ALA A 416 -4.09 13.83 -9.99
N THR A 417 -4.03 14.23 -8.73
CA THR A 417 -3.32 15.36 -8.17
C THR A 417 -1.96 15.55 -8.84
N THR A 418 -1.46 16.79 -8.94
CA THR A 418 -0.09 17.10 -9.36
C THR A 418 1.01 16.35 -8.57
N ARG A 419 0.63 15.64 -7.50
CA ARG A 419 1.47 14.84 -6.62
C ARG A 419 1.70 13.43 -7.16
N ALA A 420 2.94 12.96 -7.01
CA ALA A 420 3.37 11.64 -7.45
C ALA A 420 2.84 10.47 -6.59
N LYS A 421 2.44 10.72 -5.33
CA LYS A 421 1.93 9.69 -4.40
C LYS A 421 0.70 10.16 -3.62
N ALA A 422 -0.20 9.23 -3.30
CA ALA A 422 -1.36 9.44 -2.44
C ALA A 422 -0.95 9.69 -0.98
N THR A 423 -1.66 10.59 -0.31
CA THR A 423 -1.57 10.84 1.14
C THR A 423 -2.22 9.70 1.95
N SER A 424 -1.90 9.59 3.24
CA SER A 424 -2.48 8.54 4.11
C SER A 424 -4.01 8.63 4.23
N GLU A 425 -4.54 9.85 4.25
CA GLU A 425 -5.99 10.09 4.30
C GLU A 425 -6.70 9.64 3.01
N GLU A 426 -6.09 9.90 1.85
CA GLU A 426 -6.59 9.41 0.55
C GLU A 426 -6.57 7.88 0.52
N VAL A 427 -5.51 7.24 1.01
CA VAL A 427 -5.41 5.77 1.10
C VAL A 427 -6.51 5.21 2.00
N LEU A 428 -6.69 5.74 3.20
CA LEU A 428 -7.73 5.29 4.13
C LEU A 428 -9.15 5.50 3.58
N SER A 429 -9.40 6.62 2.90
CA SER A 429 -10.68 6.89 2.25
C SER A 429 -11.01 5.86 1.16
N ILE A 430 -10.00 5.49 0.35
CA ILE A 430 -10.15 4.46 -0.69
C ILE A 430 -10.36 3.09 -0.04
N LEU A 431 -9.56 2.75 0.96
CA LEU A 431 -9.70 1.50 1.71
C LEU A 431 -11.11 1.38 2.30
N ALA A 432 -11.59 2.42 2.98
CA ALA A 432 -12.94 2.45 3.54
C ALA A 432 -14.03 2.26 2.48
N LEU A 433 -13.85 2.82 1.28
CA LEU A 433 -14.80 2.62 0.19
C LEU A 433 -14.81 1.17 -0.30
N LEU A 434 -13.63 0.59 -0.50
CA LEU A 434 -13.50 -0.80 -0.96
C LEU A 434 -14.07 -1.77 0.07
N LEU A 435 -13.80 -1.55 1.36
CA LEU A 435 -14.35 -2.34 2.46
C LEU A 435 -15.86 -2.18 2.60
N HIS A 436 -16.41 -1.02 2.25
CA HIS A 436 -17.86 -0.84 2.20
C HIS A 436 -18.47 -1.62 1.03
N GLN A 437 -17.89 -1.50 -0.16
CA GLN A 437 -18.39 -2.17 -1.38
C GLN A 437 -18.30 -3.70 -1.29
N HIS A 438 -17.26 -4.24 -0.63
CA HIS A 438 -16.95 -5.66 -0.66
C HIS A 438 -16.90 -6.26 0.75
N PRO A 439 -17.65 -7.33 1.02
CA PRO A 439 -17.54 -8.05 2.29
C PRO A 439 -16.11 -8.54 2.46
N THR A 440 -15.45 -8.15 3.55
CA THR A 440 -14.00 -8.33 3.69
C THR A 440 -13.58 -8.75 5.10
N PHE A 441 -12.69 -9.73 5.17
CA PHE A 441 -11.87 -10.05 6.34
C PHE A 441 -10.48 -9.42 6.22
N LEU A 442 -10.02 -8.76 7.29
CA LEU A 442 -8.68 -8.22 7.45
C LEU A 442 -7.90 -9.05 8.46
N VAL A 443 -6.77 -9.63 8.03
CA VAL A 443 -5.86 -10.39 8.91
C VAL A 443 -4.57 -9.60 9.09
N ILE A 444 -4.31 -9.13 10.31
CA ILE A 444 -3.11 -8.33 10.60
C ILE A 444 -2.26 -9.02 11.68
N ASP A 445 -1.04 -9.42 11.31
CA ASP A 445 -0.08 -10.06 12.21
C ASP A 445 0.97 -9.07 12.73
N GLY A 446 1.41 -9.29 13.97
CA GLY A 446 2.54 -8.57 14.57
C GLY A 446 2.26 -7.11 14.88
N ILE A 447 1.04 -6.72 15.28
CA ILE A 447 0.74 -5.30 15.54
C ILE A 447 1.59 -4.68 16.67
N ASP A 448 2.20 -5.49 17.55
CA ASP A 448 3.20 -5.03 18.53
C ASP A 448 4.54 -4.61 17.91
N GLU A 449 4.76 -4.89 16.62
CA GLU A 449 5.92 -4.49 15.85
C GLU A 449 5.67 -3.25 14.97
N CYS A 450 4.46 -2.69 15.03
CA CYS A 450 4.11 -1.46 14.34
C CYS A 450 4.75 -0.24 15.02
N SER A 451 5.25 0.71 14.21
CA SER A 451 5.90 1.92 14.70
C SER A 451 4.95 2.90 15.40
N ASP A 452 3.66 2.85 15.07
CA ASP A 452 2.61 3.68 15.67
C ASP A 452 1.31 2.86 15.81
N VAL A 453 1.25 2.06 16.88
CA VAL A 453 0.10 1.19 17.17
C VAL A 453 -1.16 2.01 17.43
N ASP A 454 -1.05 3.17 18.07
CA ASP A 454 -2.19 4.01 18.42
C ASP A 454 -2.86 4.58 17.16
N LEU A 455 -2.08 4.97 16.15
CA LEU A 455 -2.61 5.37 14.84
C LEU A 455 -3.26 4.18 14.11
N LEU A 456 -2.63 3.00 14.15
CA LEU A 456 -3.17 1.78 13.53
C LEU A 456 -4.54 1.43 14.11
N LEU A 457 -4.64 1.34 15.44
CA LEU A 457 -5.89 0.98 16.12
C LEU A 457 -6.96 2.06 15.89
N ARG A 458 -6.66 3.35 16.08
CA ARG A 458 -7.63 4.42 15.79
C ARG A 458 -8.21 4.31 14.38
N SER A 459 -7.36 4.14 13.37
CA SER A 459 -7.78 3.97 11.98
C SER A 459 -8.63 2.71 11.76
N ILE A 460 -8.26 1.57 12.35
CA ILE A 460 -9.06 0.33 12.28
C ILE A 460 -10.44 0.54 12.90
N SER A 461 -10.49 1.22 14.05
CA SER A 461 -11.76 1.52 14.73
C SER A 461 -12.66 2.41 13.86
N GLU A 462 -12.10 3.39 13.16
CA GLU A 462 -12.82 4.25 12.23
C GLU A 462 -13.32 3.48 10.99
N LEU A 463 -12.47 2.61 10.43
CA LEU A 463 -12.86 1.72 9.33
C LEU A 463 -14.01 0.79 9.75
N CYS A 464 -13.94 0.21 10.95
CA CYS A 464 -14.99 -0.66 11.48
C CYS A 464 -16.28 0.12 11.79
N ARG A 465 -16.24 1.40 12.15
CA ARG A 465 -17.45 2.21 12.33
C ARG A 465 -18.15 2.55 11.01
N LYS A 466 -17.40 2.62 9.90
CA LYS A 466 -17.91 2.99 8.57
C LYS A 466 -18.25 1.79 7.68
N THR A 467 -17.79 0.60 8.05
CA THR A 467 -17.90 -0.62 7.23
C THR A 467 -18.20 -1.83 8.11
N ASP A 468 -18.74 -2.89 7.52
CA ASP A 468 -18.95 -4.17 8.20
C ASP A 468 -17.75 -5.11 8.11
N THR A 469 -16.58 -4.57 7.73
CA THR A 469 -15.32 -5.31 7.68
C THR A 469 -15.03 -5.99 9.01
N ARG A 470 -14.41 -7.17 8.95
CA ARG A 470 -14.04 -7.92 10.15
C ARG A 470 -12.54 -8.03 10.25
N VAL A 471 -12.01 -7.74 11.42
CA VAL A 471 -10.57 -7.62 11.63
C VAL A 471 -10.13 -8.60 12.69
N ILE A 472 -9.10 -9.39 12.39
CA ILE A 472 -8.39 -10.21 13.37
C ILE A 472 -6.95 -9.70 13.51
N LEU A 473 -6.55 -9.44 14.75
CA LEU A 473 -5.30 -8.79 15.10
C LEU A 473 -4.45 -9.69 15.97
N PHE A 474 -3.25 -10.07 15.52
CA PHE A 474 -2.31 -10.86 16.29
C PHE A 474 -1.26 -9.98 16.96
N SER A 475 -1.07 -10.16 18.27
CA SER A 475 -0.10 -9.41 19.06
C SER A 475 0.49 -10.22 20.22
N ARG A 476 1.50 -9.67 20.88
CA ARG A 476 1.95 -10.16 22.20
C ARG A 476 1.07 -9.61 23.33
N PRO A 477 0.99 -10.29 24.50
CA PRO A 477 0.12 -9.90 25.61
C PRO A 477 0.43 -8.54 26.25
N HIS A 478 1.64 -8.01 26.05
CA HIS A 478 2.04 -6.70 26.60
C HIS A 478 1.42 -5.52 25.85
N LEU A 479 0.83 -5.76 24.67
CA LEU A 479 0.12 -4.74 23.92
C LEU A 479 -1.16 -4.34 24.67
N LYS A 480 -1.24 -3.07 25.07
CA LYS A 480 -2.45 -2.53 25.70
C LYS A 480 -3.51 -2.27 24.64
N ILE A 481 -4.67 -2.89 24.82
CA ILE A 481 -5.83 -2.64 23.96
C ILE A 481 -6.57 -1.41 24.51
N PRO A 482 -6.89 -0.39 23.69
CA PRO A 482 -7.62 0.79 24.15
C PRO A 482 -9.02 0.45 24.69
N ASN A 483 -9.51 1.22 25.66
CA ASN A 483 -10.81 0.99 26.30
C ASN A 483 -12.00 1.03 25.32
N GLU A 484 -11.89 1.78 24.22
CA GLU A 484 -12.96 1.88 23.21
C GLU A 484 -13.29 0.55 22.50
N TYR A 485 -12.32 -0.38 22.46
CA TYR A 485 -12.49 -1.73 21.93
C TYR A 485 -13.19 -2.67 22.92
N HIS A 486 -13.23 -2.29 24.20
CA HIS A 486 -13.85 -3.09 25.24
C HIS A 486 -15.31 -2.67 25.37
N LYS A 487 -16.22 -3.50 24.86
CA LYS A 487 -17.65 -3.37 25.19
C LYS A 487 -17.92 -4.20 26.45
N TRP A 488 -17.58 -3.64 27.60
CA TRP A 488 -17.62 -4.30 28.93
C TRP A 488 -19.00 -4.90 29.29
N ALA A 489 -20.07 -4.41 28.67
CA ALA A 489 -21.44 -4.88 28.89
C ALA A 489 -21.88 -6.00 27.92
N SER A 490 -21.03 -6.50 27.02
CA SER A 490 -21.37 -7.61 26.13
C SER A 490 -20.40 -8.79 26.28
N ASP A 491 -20.92 -10.01 26.10
CA ASP A 491 -20.14 -11.26 25.96
C ASP A 491 -19.33 -11.32 24.65
N ALA A 492 -18.94 -10.16 24.11
CA ALA A 492 -18.19 -10.07 22.87
C ALA A 492 -16.83 -10.76 23.02
N PRO A 493 -16.46 -11.70 22.13
CA PRO A 493 -15.14 -12.28 22.09
C PRO A 493 -14.16 -11.27 21.49
N HIS A 494 -13.81 -10.23 22.25
CA HIS A 494 -12.87 -9.20 21.79
C HIS A 494 -11.43 -9.65 21.97
N LEU A 495 -11.16 -10.53 22.96
CA LEU A 495 -9.82 -11.00 23.27
C LEU A 495 -9.77 -12.53 23.45
N LEU A 496 -8.82 -13.12 22.74
CA LEU A 496 -8.46 -14.52 22.77
C LEU A 496 -6.99 -14.61 23.19
N SER A 497 -6.78 -14.80 24.50
CA SER A 497 -5.45 -14.99 25.07
C SER A 497 -5.07 -16.46 24.99
N LEU A 498 -4.07 -16.76 24.16
CA LEU A 498 -3.55 -18.10 23.94
C LEU A 498 -2.45 -18.41 24.93
N SER A 499 -2.62 -19.54 25.61
CA SER A 499 -1.67 -20.10 26.57
C SER A 499 -0.78 -21.14 25.90
N ARG A 500 0.37 -21.45 26.50
CA ARG A 500 1.30 -22.46 25.97
C ARG A 500 0.65 -23.84 25.84
N GLU A 501 -0.32 -24.13 26.71
CA GLU A 501 -1.12 -25.34 26.74
C GLU A 501 -1.93 -25.51 25.46
N SER A 502 -2.44 -24.41 24.89
CA SER A 502 -3.25 -24.42 23.66
C SER A 502 -2.52 -25.00 22.45
N ASN A 503 -1.19 -24.83 22.40
CA ASN A 503 -0.36 -25.24 21.26
C ASN A 503 0.54 -26.44 21.56
N LYS A 504 0.47 -26.97 22.78
CA LYS A 504 1.38 -28.01 23.26
C LYS A 504 1.37 -29.25 22.36
N HIS A 505 0.18 -29.70 21.97
CA HIS A 505 0.02 -30.89 21.14
C HIS A 505 0.69 -30.75 19.76
N ASP A 506 0.42 -29.65 19.05
CA ASP A 506 1.01 -29.40 17.73
C ASP A 506 2.55 -29.30 17.79
N VAL A 507 3.09 -28.67 18.83
CA VAL A 507 4.55 -28.60 19.04
C VAL A 507 5.14 -29.98 19.32
N GLU A 508 4.47 -30.80 20.14
CA GLU A 508 4.89 -32.17 20.43
C GLU A 508 4.89 -33.05 19.17
N VAL A 509 3.87 -32.94 18.33
CA VAL A 509 3.79 -33.64 17.03
C VAL A 509 4.92 -33.17 16.11
N TYR A 510 5.09 -31.86 15.95
CA TYR A 510 6.16 -31.28 15.13
C TYR A 510 7.55 -31.78 15.55
N VAL A 511 7.85 -31.76 16.85
CA VAL A 511 9.15 -32.21 17.38
C VAL A 511 9.32 -33.71 17.18
N THR A 512 8.30 -34.50 17.51
CA THR A 512 8.36 -35.97 17.42
C THR A 512 8.64 -36.41 15.98
N GLU A 513 7.93 -35.86 15.00
CA GLU A 513 8.13 -36.20 13.58
C GLU A 513 9.52 -35.80 13.09
N ASN A 514 9.97 -34.57 13.37
CA ASN A 514 11.29 -34.11 12.93
C ASN A 514 12.44 -34.88 13.61
N PHE A 515 12.30 -35.26 14.88
CA PHE A 515 13.32 -36.07 15.57
C PHE A 515 13.35 -37.50 15.05
N HIS A 516 12.20 -38.10 14.74
CA HIS A 516 12.16 -39.40 14.07
C HIS A 516 12.82 -39.35 12.69
N GLU A 517 12.61 -38.28 11.93
CA GLU A 517 13.28 -38.06 10.65
C GLU A 517 14.81 -38.00 10.83
N LEU A 518 15.31 -37.22 11.80
CA LEU A 518 16.75 -37.15 12.11
C LEU A 518 17.32 -38.52 12.51
N ALA A 519 16.58 -39.29 13.30
CA ALA A 519 17.00 -40.64 13.69
C ALA A 519 17.06 -41.58 12.48
N ASN A 520 16.06 -41.53 11.60
CA ASN A 520 16.04 -42.34 10.38
C ASN A 520 17.17 -41.94 9.41
N GLN A 521 17.57 -40.67 9.39
CA GLN A 521 18.72 -40.17 8.63
C GLN A 521 20.08 -40.47 9.29
N GLY A 522 20.09 -41.16 10.44
CA GLY A 522 21.32 -41.59 11.12
C GLY A 522 22.03 -40.49 11.91
N TYR A 523 21.39 -39.33 12.16
CA TYR A 523 22.02 -38.22 12.90
C TYR A 523 22.45 -38.63 14.32
N PHE A 524 21.82 -39.64 14.91
CA PHE A 524 22.09 -40.11 16.28
C PHE A 524 22.83 -41.46 16.34
N GLY A 525 23.34 -41.97 15.22
CA GLY A 525 24.08 -43.24 15.16
C GLY A 525 23.17 -44.48 15.20
N ILE A 526 23.76 -45.64 15.49
CA ILE A 526 23.16 -46.97 15.24
C ILE A 526 22.14 -47.39 16.32
N SER A 527 22.18 -46.78 17.52
CA SER A 527 21.28 -47.15 18.64
C SER A 527 20.87 -45.94 19.50
N MET A 528 19.99 -45.08 18.94
CA MET A 528 19.29 -44.07 19.74
C MET A 528 18.07 -44.69 20.44
N ASP A 529 17.93 -44.46 21.74
CA ASP A 529 16.67 -44.72 22.44
C ASP A 529 15.60 -43.71 22.00
N ARG A 530 14.58 -44.20 21.29
CA ARG A 530 13.47 -43.37 20.80
C ARG A 530 12.58 -42.83 21.93
N SER A 531 12.64 -43.39 23.13
CA SER A 531 11.91 -42.87 24.30
C SER A 531 12.34 -41.44 24.66
N LEU A 532 13.60 -41.08 24.38
CA LEU A 532 14.15 -39.74 24.58
C LEU A 532 13.40 -38.68 23.74
N ILE A 533 12.96 -39.05 22.53
CA ILE A 533 12.25 -38.13 21.63
C ILE A 533 10.96 -37.65 22.28
N THR A 534 10.17 -38.58 22.83
CA THR A 534 8.93 -38.25 23.53
C THR A 534 9.18 -37.40 24.78
N MET A 535 10.23 -37.71 25.54
CA MET A 535 10.60 -36.97 26.74
C MET A 535 11.04 -35.53 26.42
N ILE A 536 11.74 -35.31 25.31
CA ILE A 536 12.15 -33.97 24.83
C ILE A 536 10.95 -33.19 24.30
N ALA A 537 10.05 -33.84 23.55
CA ALA A 537 8.84 -33.23 23.03
C ALA A 537 7.96 -32.64 24.17
N GLN A 538 7.85 -33.35 25.30
CA GLN A 538 7.10 -32.88 26.47
C GLN A 538 7.69 -31.62 27.12
N ARG A 539 8.99 -31.34 26.90
CA ARG A 539 9.71 -30.17 27.45
C ARG A 539 9.66 -28.93 26.57
N CYS A 540 9.08 -29.02 25.37
CA CYS A 540 8.96 -27.86 24.49
C CYS A 540 8.03 -26.79 25.09
N HIS A 541 7.18 -27.16 26.06
CA HIS A 541 6.22 -26.26 26.73
C HIS A 541 5.46 -25.35 25.75
N GLY A 542 5.03 -25.89 24.60
CA GLY A 542 4.28 -25.14 23.57
C GLY A 542 5.09 -24.06 22.82
N ASN A 543 6.43 -24.08 22.89
CA ASN A 543 7.29 -23.08 22.24
C ASN A 543 7.89 -23.61 20.92
N PHE A 544 7.29 -23.23 19.78
CA PHE A 544 7.78 -23.58 18.45
C PHE A 544 9.18 -23.03 18.14
N LEU A 545 9.51 -21.85 18.69
CA LEU A 545 10.82 -21.27 18.50
C LEU A 545 11.91 -22.10 19.20
N TRP A 546 11.63 -22.58 20.41
CA TRP A 546 12.52 -23.53 21.10
C TRP A 546 12.70 -24.80 20.28
N ALA A 547 11.60 -25.40 19.82
CA ALA A 547 11.62 -26.64 19.03
C ALA A 547 12.44 -26.50 17.74
N SER A 548 12.15 -25.45 16.96
CA SER A 548 12.85 -25.18 15.70
C SER A 548 14.32 -24.80 15.91
N SER A 549 14.67 -24.05 16.96
CA SER A 549 16.07 -23.76 17.31
C SER A 549 16.83 -25.00 17.73
N LEU A 550 16.23 -25.90 18.52
CA LEU A 550 16.85 -27.18 18.90
C LEU A 550 17.09 -28.07 17.67
N LEU A 551 16.12 -28.16 16.76
CA LEU A 551 16.29 -28.91 15.51
C LEU A 551 17.43 -28.36 14.65
N LYS A 552 17.55 -27.03 14.53
CA LYS A 552 18.67 -26.37 13.82
C LYS A 552 20.01 -26.68 14.47
N TYR A 553 20.07 -26.59 15.80
CA TYR A 553 21.26 -26.96 16.59
C TYR A 553 21.69 -28.42 16.31
N LEU A 554 20.75 -29.38 16.39
CA LEU A 554 21.05 -30.79 16.16
C LEU A 554 21.40 -31.10 14.70
N ARG A 555 20.85 -30.37 13.74
CA ARG A 555 21.20 -30.50 12.31
C ARG A 555 22.59 -29.95 11.97
N SER A 556 23.26 -29.27 12.90
CA SER A 556 24.62 -28.77 12.68
C SER A 556 25.56 -29.91 12.30
N PRO A 557 26.35 -29.79 11.22
CA PRO A 557 27.32 -30.81 10.82
C PRO A 557 28.52 -30.89 11.75
N VAL A 558 28.72 -29.88 12.61
CA VAL A 558 29.81 -29.84 13.60
C VAL A 558 29.60 -30.89 14.69
N LEU A 559 28.35 -31.25 14.99
CA LEU A 559 28.04 -32.25 16.00
C LEU A 559 28.19 -33.67 15.46
N SER A 560 28.95 -34.50 16.16
CA SER A 560 28.99 -35.94 15.95
C SER A 560 27.69 -36.61 16.43
N PRO A 561 27.37 -37.82 15.93
CA PRO A 561 26.20 -38.57 16.40
C PRO A 561 26.17 -38.83 17.92
N ASP A 562 27.34 -39.06 18.52
CA ASP A 562 27.47 -39.32 19.95
C ASP A 562 27.30 -38.04 20.79
N GLU A 563 27.81 -36.90 20.32
CA GLU A 563 27.56 -35.60 20.96
C GLU A 563 26.08 -35.25 20.95
N ARG A 564 25.39 -35.43 19.80
CA ARG A 564 23.95 -35.21 19.72
C ARG A 564 23.21 -36.06 20.74
N ARG A 565 23.49 -37.37 20.80
CA ARG A 565 22.85 -38.30 21.76
C ARG A 565 23.11 -37.90 23.21
N SER A 566 24.37 -37.62 23.55
CA SER A 566 24.81 -37.20 24.89
C SER A 566 24.13 -35.92 25.37
N LYS A 567 23.80 -35.00 24.45
CA LYS A 567 22.99 -33.80 24.78
C LYS A 567 21.53 -34.13 25.04
N LEU A 568 20.94 -35.03 24.27
CA LEU A 568 19.54 -35.45 24.44
C LEU A 568 19.32 -36.30 25.70
N GLU A 569 20.34 -37.04 26.14
CA GLU A 569 20.34 -37.79 27.41
C GLU A 569 20.37 -36.88 28.65
N ARG A 570 20.74 -35.60 28.49
CA ARG A 570 20.74 -34.58 29.55
C ARG A 570 19.71 -33.49 29.24
N PRO A 571 18.41 -33.82 29.23
CA PRO A 571 17.33 -32.92 28.79
C PRO A 571 17.23 -31.62 29.61
N HIS A 572 17.64 -31.64 30.87
CA HIS A 572 17.65 -30.46 31.75
C HIS A 572 18.63 -29.37 31.31
N GLU A 573 19.64 -29.72 30.50
CA GLU A 573 20.57 -28.74 29.93
C GLU A 573 19.98 -28.00 28.72
N LEU A 574 18.79 -28.41 28.26
CA LEU A 574 18.08 -27.84 27.12
C LEU A 574 16.84 -27.03 27.54
N ASP A 575 16.59 -26.89 28.85
CA ASP A 575 15.42 -26.19 29.37
C ASP A 575 15.53 -24.67 29.10
N GLY A 576 14.54 -24.10 28.41
CA GLY A 576 14.52 -22.68 28.05
C GLY A 576 15.21 -22.34 26.73
N LEU A 577 14.80 -21.24 26.12
CA LEU A 577 15.28 -20.82 24.79
C LEU A 577 16.70 -20.27 24.86
N GLU A 578 17.03 -19.60 25.96
CA GLU A 578 18.33 -19.04 26.28
C GLU A 578 19.41 -20.13 26.30
N MET A 579 19.09 -21.30 26.85
CA MET A 579 20.00 -22.44 26.87
C MET A 579 20.29 -22.97 25.46
N ILE A 580 19.28 -23.03 24.59
CA ILE A 580 19.48 -23.43 23.19
C ILE A 580 20.38 -22.41 22.47
N TYR A 581 20.17 -21.11 22.69
CA TYR A 581 21.04 -20.07 22.13
C TYR A 581 22.47 -20.16 22.66
N ALA A 582 22.67 -20.38 23.96
CA ALA A 582 24.00 -20.60 24.55
C ALA A 582 24.73 -21.76 23.87
N ARG A 583 24.02 -22.87 23.62
CA ARG A 583 24.57 -24.04 22.93
C ARG A 583 24.92 -23.75 21.47
N ILE A 584 24.08 -22.99 20.77
CA ILE A 584 24.37 -22.56 19.40
C ILE A 584 25.60 -21.65 19.37
N LEU A 585 25.69 -20.63 20.23
CA LEU A 585 26.88 -19.77 20.30
C LEU A 585 28.14 -20.58 20.61
N GLY A 586 28.04 -21.56 21.52
CA GLY A 586 29.13 -22.50 21.80
C GLY A 586 29.57 -23.33 20.59
N LEU A 587 28.67 -23.69 19.67
CA LEU A 587 29.06 -24.33 18.40
C LEU A 587 29.81 -23.38 17.48
N LEU A 588 29.36 -22.13 17.40
CA LEU A 588 29.98 -21.11 16.56
C LEU A 588 31.41 -20.78 17.03
N GLU A 589 31.72 -21.00 18.31
CA GLU A 589 33.09 -20.88 18.84
C GLU A 589 34.05 -21.95 18.32
N PHE A 590 33.58 -23.01 17.66
CA PHE A 590 34.46 -24.00 17.01
C PHE A 590 34.70 -23.72 15.52
N SER A 591 34.02 -22.72 14.95
CA SER A 591 34.22 -22.32 13.56
C SER A 591 35.62 -21.72 13.33
N SER A 592 36.05 -21.65 12.08
CA SER A 592 37.33 -21.03 11.75
C SER A 592 37.33 -19.53 12.11
N GLU A 593 38.49 -18.96 12.47
CA GLU A 593 38.63 -17.53 12.78
C GLU A 593 37.96 -16.57 11.78
N PRO A 594 38.08 -16.73 10.44
CA PRO A 594 37.38 -15.87 9.49
C PRO A 594 35.85 -16.01 9.58
N GLU A 595 35.32 -17.23 9.75
CA GLU A 595 33.87 -17.46 9.89
C GLU A 595 33.34 -16.85 11.19
N LYS A 596 34.07 -17.00 12.30
CA LYS A 596 33.69 -16.37 13.58
C LYS A 596 33.57 -14.86 13.45
N ARG A 597 34.58 -14.22 12.87
CA ARG A 597 34.57 -12.75 12.64
C ARG A 597 33.42 -12.35 11.73
N PHE A 598 33.17 -13.11 10.67
CA PHE A 598 32.04 -12.87 9.78
C PHE A 598 30.70 -12.94 10.53
N VAL A 599 30.45 -14.00 11.31
CA VAL A 599 29.22 -14.18 12.09
C VAL A 599 29.05 -13.08 13.14
N ALA A 600 30.14 -12.71 13.84
CA ALA A 600 30.11 -11.60 14.79
C ALA A 600 29.77 -10.26 14.09
N SER A 601 30.31 -10.01 12.89
CA SER A 601 29.97 -8.83 12.09
C SER A 601 28.49 -8.81 11.68
N VAL A 602 27.93 -9.96 11.30
CA VAL A 602 26.47 -10.08 11.03
C VAL A 602 25.67 -9.69 12.27
N PHE A 603 25.97 -10.29 13.42
CA PHE A 603 25.23 -10.01 14.66
C PHE A 603 25.34 -8.55 15.11
N ARG A 604 26.53 -7.94 15.00
CA ARG A 604 26.75 -6.52 15.33
C ARG A 604 25.97 -5.59 14.42
N LEU A 605 26.01 -5.84 13.11
CA LEU A 605 25.32 -4.98 12.13
C LEU A 605 23.80 -5.08 12.29
N LEU A 606 23.24 -6.28 12.51
CA LEU A 606 21.81 -6.46 12.78
C LEU A 606 21.35 -5.86 14.11
N THR A 607 22.22 -5.79 15.12
CA THR A 607 21.85 -5.34 16.47
C THR A 607 22.04 -3.85 16.68
N PHE A 608 23.15 -3.29 16.18
CA PHE A 608 23.59 -1.93 16.44
C PHE A 608 23.72 -1.07 15.17
N GLY A 609 23.33 -1.59 14.01
CA GLY A 609 23.21 -0.80 12.79
C GLY A 609 22.21 0.35 13.02
N ILE A 610 22.60 1.59 12.68
CA ILE A 610 21.74 2.77 12.89
C ILE A 610 20.55 2.74 11.91
N HIS A 611 20.79 2.19 10.71
CA HIS A 611 19.80 1.81 9.71
C HIS A 611 20.29 0.55 9.00
N ASN A 612 19.44 -0.43 8.71
CA ASN A 612 19.90 -1.58 7.95
C ASN A 612 20.26 -1.13 6.51
N PRO A 613 21.51 -1.34 6.05
CA PRO A 613 21.87 -1.07 4.66
C PRO A 613 21.06 -1.98 3.72
N CYS A 614 20.94 -1.61 2.45
CA CYS A 614 20.31 -2.48 1.46
C CYS A 614 21.07 -3.83 1.38
N MET A 615 20.43 -4.90 0.89
CA MET A 615 21.05 -6.24 0.80
C MET A 615 22.49 -6.21 0.23
N ARG A 616 22.73 -5.45 -0.84
CA ARG A 616 24.06 -5.30 -1.45
C ARG A 616 25.03 -4.53 -0.55
N GLY A 617 24.54 -3.48 0.14
CA GLY A 617 25.32 -2.71 1.08
C GLY A 617 25.69 -3.54 2.32
N PHE A 618 24.76 -4.37 2.80
CA PHE A 618 24.99 -5.32 3.88
C PHE A 618 26.07 -6.33 3.50
N GLN A 619 25.94 -6.95 2.33
CA GLN A 619 26.95 -7.89 1.82
C GLN A 619 28.33 -7.23 1.69
N LYS A 620 28.39 -6.00 1.17
CA LYS A 620 29.66 -5.26 1.09
C LYS A 620 30.23 -5.02 2.50
N ALA A 621 29.42 -4.56 3.45
CA ALA A 621 29.84 -4.31 4.83
C ALA A 621 30.44 -5.55 5.50
N LEU A 622 29.84 -6.73 5.30
CA LEU A 622 30.32 -7.98 5.89
C LEU A 622 31.68 -8.45 5.34
N ASN A 623 32.03 -8.04 4.12
CA ASN A 623 33.28 -8.41 3.48
C ASN A 623 34.39 -7.36 3.67
N VAL A 624 34.09 -6.21 4.29
CA VAL A 624 35.10 -5.21 4.65
C VAL A 624 35.95 -5.73 5.80
N VAL A 625 37.26 -5.84 5.56
CA VAL A 625 38.25 -6.15 6.59
C VAL A 625 38.93 -4.84 7.00
N PRO A 626 38.88 -4.45 8.29
CA PRO A 626 39.47 -3.19 8.71
C PRO A 626 40.95 -3.03 8.31
N GLY A 627 41.30 -1.87 7.77
CA GLY A 627 42.65 -1.55 7.30
C GLY A 627 43.04 -2.14 5.94
N GLN A 628 42.12 -2.81 5.23
CA GLN A 628 42.39 -3.45 3.95
C GLN A 628 41.35 -3.06 2.90
N ARG A 629 41.72 -3.18 1.61
CA ARG A 629 40.79 -3.02 0.50
C ARG A 629 39.89 -4.26 0.39
N THR A 630 38.58 -4.06 0.22
CA THR A 630 37.64 -5.17 0.08
C THR A 630 37.87 -5.88 -1.26
N ILE A 631 37.99 -7.21 -1.21
CA ILE A 631 38.14 -8.05 -2.41
C ILE A 631 36.75 -8.62 -2.75
N ASP A 632 36.18 -8.17 -3.85
CA ASP A 632 34.80 -8.51 -4.27
C ASP A 632 34.67 -9.88 -4.98
N SER A 633 35.73 -10.71 -4.94
CA SER A 633 35.72 -12.08 -5.48
C SER A 633 36.83 -12.95 -4.85
N GLY A 634 36.57 -14.24 -4.67
CA GLY A 634 37.57 -15.21 -4.16
C GLY A 634 37.02 -16.18 -3.12
N ALA A 635 37.88 -17.08 -2.62
CA ALA A 635 37.50 -18.13 -1.67
C ALA A 635 36.99 -17.60 -0.32
N ASN A 636 37.43 -16.40 0.07
CA ASN A 636 37.05 -15.74 1.33
C ASN A 636 35.78 -14.87 1.21
N PHE A 637 35.25 -14.69 0.00
CA PHE A 637 34.02 -13.91 -0.21
C PHE A 637 32.81 -14.78 0.16
N ILE A 638 32.10 -14.39 1.21
CA ILE A 638 30.94 -15.14 1.69
C ILE A 638 29.68 -14.57 1.04
N THR A 639 28.98 -15.42 0.29
CA THR A 639 27.68 -15.09 -0.31
C THR A 639 26.57 -15.14 0.74
N ASN A 640 25.51 -14.35 0.51
CA ASN A 640 24.38 -14.28 1.45
C ASN A 640 23.74 -15.66 1.70
N GLU A 641 23.77 -16.56 0.71
CA GLU A 641 23.25 -17.93 0.81
C GLU A 641 23.92 -18.76 1.92
N LYS A 642 25.17 -18.47 2.28
CA LYS A 642 25.88 -19.17 3.36
C LYS A 642 25.54 -18.65 4.76
N ILE A 643 24.95 -17.46 4.89
CA ILE A 643 24.69 -16.82 6.19
C ILE A 643 23.82 -17.70 7.12
N PRO A 644 22.70 -18.29 6.66
CA PRO A 644 21.89 -19.13 7.54
C PRO A 644 22.65 -20.36 8.04
N PHE A 645 23.52 -20.94 7.22
CA PHE A 645 24.36 -22.07 7.63
C PHE A 645 25.42 -21.65 8.65
N LEU A 646 26.17 -20.58 8.38
CA LEU A 646 27.24 -20.09 9.24
C LEU A 646 26.75 -19.60 10.60
N THR A 647 25.49 -19.17 10.69
CA THR A 647 24.88 -18.70 11.94
C THR A 647 24.04 -19.78 12.64
N CYS A 648 24.11 -21.04 12.19
CA CYS A 648 23.27 -22.15 12.69
C CYS A 648 21.76 -21.82 12.67
N GLY A 649 21.33 -21.08 11.64
CA GLY A 649 19.94 -20.70 11.40
C GLY A 649 19.38 -19.67 12.38
N LEU A 650 20.25 -18.91 13.06
CA LEU A 650 19.86 -17.74 13.87
C LEU A 650 19.58 -16.49 13.01
N VAL A 651 20.12 -16.46 11.80
CA VAL A 651 19.93 -15.39 10.81
C VAL A 651 19.33 -15.98 9.55
N GLU A 652 18.38 -15.27 8.98
CA GLU A 652 17.75 -15.61 7.70
C GLU A 652 18.02 -14.53 6.66
N VAL A 653 17.98 -14.95 5.40
CA VAL A 653 18.17 -14.09 4.24
C VAL A 653 16.90 -14.14 3.42
N THR A 654 16.22 -13.00 3.32
CA THR A 654 15.02 -12.83 2.49
C THR A 654 15.40 -12.30 1.11
N SER A 655 14.42 -12.15 0.21
CA SER A 655 14.61 -11.53 -1.11
C SER A 655 15.16 -10.10 -1.01
N CYS A 656 14.89 -9.40 0.08
CA CYS A 656 15.16 -7.97 0.22
C CYS A 656 16.09 -7.61 1.39
N ASN A 657 16.22 -8.44 2.42
CA ASN A 657 17.03 -8.11 3.59
C ASN A 657 17.65 -9.32 4.31
N ILE A 658 18.63 -9.06 5.18
CA ILE A 658 19.20 -10.04 6.13
C ILE A 658 18.67 -9.68 7.51
N ILE A 659 18.09 -10.64 8.22
CA ILE A 659 17.44 -10.40 9.50
C ILE A 659 17.69 -11.55 10.47
N PHE A 660 17.57 -11.30 11.78
CA PHE A 660 17.49 -12.39 12.75
C PHE A 660 16.22 -13.20 12.47
N THR A 661 16.31 -14.53 12.51
CA THR A 661 15.13 -15.40 12.37
C THR A 661 14.06 -15.05 13.40
N HIS A 662 14.46 -14.57 14.57
CA HIS A 662 13.54 -14.08 15.58
C HIS A 662 14.18 -13.01 16.47
N LYS A 663 13.38 -12.02 16.92
CA LYS A 663 13.84 -10.90 17.77
C LYS A 663 14.53 -11.35 19.07
N SER A 664 14.10 -12.48 19.65
CA SER A 664 14.71 -13.03 20.87
C SER A 664 16.19 -13.37 20.73
N VAL A 665 16.69 -13.60 19.50
CA VAL A 665 18.13 -13.80 19.26
C VAL A 665 18.88 -12.52 19.62
N ARG A 666 18.40 -11.37 19.13
CA ARG A 666 18.96 -10.05 19.47
C ARG A 666 18.89 -9.79 20.97
N GLU A 667 17.72 -10.03 21.58
CA GLU A 667 17.51 -9.82 23.01
C GLU A 667 18.49 -10.67 23.84
N TYR A 668 18.70 -11.93 23.45
CA TYR A 668 19.67 -12.82 24.11
C TYR A 668 21.11 -12.34 23.92
N LEU A 669 21.54 -11.98 22.70
CA LEU A 669 22.90 -11.49 22.43
C LEU A 669 23.26 -10.26 23.28
N LEU A 670 22.29 -9.39 23.55
CA LEU A 670 22.45 -8.20 24.42
C LEU A 670 22.65 -8.56 25.90
N THR A 671 22.30 -9.78 26.33
CA THR A 671 22.56 -10.26 27.70
C THR A 671 23.93 -10.93 27.85
N VAL A 672 24.53 -11.39 26.74
CA VAL A 672 25.76 -12.18 26.75
C VAL A 672 26.99 -11.27 26.85
N ASP A 673 27.87 -11.57 27.80
CA ASP A 673 29.11 -10.83 28.02
C ASP A 673 30.17 -11.19 26.96
N PRO A 674 30.77 -10.21 26.25
CA PRO A 674 31.84 -10.44 25.29
C PRO A 674 33.05 -11.20 25.85
N GLN A 675 33.27 -11.19 27.17
CA GLN A 675 34.34 -11.95 27.82
C GLN A 675 34.03 -13.45 27.90
N THR A 676 32.75 -13.82 27.89
CA THR A 676 32.29 -15.21 27.99
C THR A 676 32.04 -15.85 26.64
N SER A 677 31.74 -15.04 25.62
CA SER A 677 31.61 -15.49 24.23
C SER A 677 32.01 -14.37 23.27
N PHE A 678 32.72 -14.74 22.21
CA PHE A 678 33.12 -13.85 21.12
C PHE A 678 31.93 -13.14 20.45
N PHE A 679 30.73 -13.75 20.55
CA PHE A 679 29.49 -13.24 19.97
C PHE A 679 28.68 -12.35 20.93
N GLY A 680 29.13 -12.16 22.18
CA GLY A 680 28.43 -11.34 23.17
C GLY A 680 28.31 -9.87 22.75
N LEU A 681 27.13 -9.28 22.96
CA LEU A 681 26.78 -7.92 22.55
C LEU A 681 26.31 -7.03 23.72
N ARG A 682 26.54 -7.44 24.97
CA ARG A 682 26.22 -6.63 26.15
C ARG A 682 26.94 -5.29 26.19
N ASP A 683 28.16 -5.23 25.66
CA ASP A 683 28.94 -4.00 25.52
C ASP A 683 28.68 -3.36 24.14
N GLU A 684 27.82 -2.33 24.13
CA GLU A 684 27.48 -1.56 22.92
C GLU A 684 28.71 -0.80 22.36
N SER A 685 29.65 -0.38 23.21
CA SER A 685 30.81 0.43 22.79
C SER A 685 31.79 -0.37 21.95
N LEU A 686 32.06 -1.64 22.30
CA LEU A 686 32.89 -2.53 21.47
C LEU A 686 32.25 -2.83 20.12
N ALA A 687 30.93 -3.06 20.09
CA ALA A 687 30.21 -3.31 18.84
C ALA A 687 30.25 -2.07 17.93
N HIS A 688 30.04 -0.87 18.48
CA HIS A 688 30.15 0.38 17.74
C HIS A 688 31.58 0.70 17.31
N ALA A 689 32.61 0.35 18.09
CA ALA A 689 34.01 0.51 17.69
C ALA A 689 34.32 -0.32 16.44
N HIS A 690 33.82 -1.55 16.38
CA HIS A 690 33.94 -2.41 15.19
C HIS A 690 33.16 -1.86 13.99
N LEU A 691 31.91 -1.42 14.17
CA LEU A 691 31.13 -0.84 13.08
C LEU A 691 31.78 0.46 12.56
N ALA A 692 32.33 1.28 13.45
CA ALA A 692 33.12 2.46 13.06
C ALA A 692 34.32 2.03 12.21
N ALA A 693 35.11 1.06 12.66
CA ALA A 693 36.25 0.52 11.91
C ALA A 693 35.84 0.08 10.51
N THR A 694 34.78 -0.74 10.39
CA THR A 694 34.23 -1.20 9.10
C THR A 694 33.84 -0.05 8.18
N THR A 695 33.06 0.91 8.69
CA THR A 695 32.61 2.06 7.87
C THR A 695 33.75 2.96 7.43
N ILE A 696 34.72 3.23 8.30
CA ILE A 696 35.89 4.07 8.02
C ILE A 696 36.82 3.36 7.03
N SER A 697 37.07 2.06 7.19
CA SER A 697 37.89 1.30 6.24
C SER A 697 37.30 1.30 4.84
N PHE A 698 35.98 1.15 4.72
CA PHE A 698 35.32 1.28 3.41
C PHE A 698 35.57 2.66 2.79
N LEU A 699 35.43 3.73 3.57
CA LEU A 699 35.70 5.09 3.11
C LEU A 699 37.19 5.34 2.80
N ALA A 700 38.12 4.67 3.48
CA ALA A 700 39.54 4.82 3.24
C ALA A 700 40.04 4.06 2.00
N PHE A 701 39.52 2.85 1.77
CA PHE A 701 40.13 1.88 0.84
C PHE A 701 39.25 1.48 -0.35
N ASP A 702 37.92 1.62 -0.26
CA ASP A 702 36.99 1.10 -1.27
C ASP A 702 36.34 2.17 -2.15
N ILE A 703 36.28 3.42 -1.70
CA ILE A 703 35.68 4.50 -2.49
C ILE A 703 36.63 4.99 -3.61
N PRO A 704 36.09 5.43 -4.76
CA PRO A 704 36.90 6.06 -5.79
C PRO A 704 37.55 7.35 -5.27
N LYS A 705 38.88 7.47 -5.41
CA LYS A 705 39.66 8.67 -5.07
C LYS A 705 39.54 9.78 -6.14
N ARG A 706 38.31 10.03 -6.61
CA ARG A 706 37.96 11.06 -7.59
C ARG A 706 36.61 11.66 -7.22
N SER A 707 36.42 12.96 -7.43
CA SER A 707 35.11 13.59 -7.26
C SER A 707 34.06 12.83 -8.08
N PHE A 708 32.84 12.69 -7.55
CA PHE A 708 31.73 12.16 -8.32
C PHE A 708 31.32 13.23 -9.33
N GLY A 709 32.08 13.32 -10.42
CA GLY A 709 31.93 14.37 -11.42
C GLY A 709 30.48 14.49 -11.89
N ASN A 710 30.08 15.72 -12.24
CA ASN A 710 28.80 16.09 -12.82
C ASN A 710 28.40 15.13 -13.97
N ARG A 711 27.78 13.99 -13.65
CA ARG A 711 26.84 13.34 -14.55
C ARG A 711 25.53 14.06 -14.36
N THR A 712 25.40 15.22 -14.99
CA THR A 712 24.10 15.70 -15.44
C THR A 712 23.40 14.55 -16.15
N PRO A 713 22.10 14.30 -15.89
CA PRO A 713 21.37 13.27 -16.61
C PRO A 713 21.57 13.53 -18.11
N GLN A 714 22.13 12.55 -18.82
CA GLN A 714 22.08 12.56 -20.27
C GLN A 714 20.60 12.57 -20.63
N VAL A 715 20.10 13.74 -21.02
CA VAL A 715 19.02 13.82 -21.98
C VAL A 715 19.45 12.92 -23.13
N LEU A 716 18.78 11.78 -23.28
CA LEU A 716 18.89 10.90 -24.43
C LEU A 716 18.66 11.75 -25.69
N GLN A 717 19.75 12.26 -26.27
CA GLN A 717 19.73 12.59 -27.68
C GLN A 717 19.66 11.25 -28.43
N PRO A 718 18.76 11.09 -29.40
CA PRO A 718 18.67 9.86 -30.17
C PRO A 718 20.00 9.62 -30.87
N ARG A 719 20.63 8.48 -30.58
CA ARG A 719 21.82 8.04 -31.29
C ARG A 719 21.39 7.64 -32.71
N PRO A 720 21.98 8.18 -33.79
CA PRO A 720 21.73 7.69 -35.15
C PRO A 720 22.25 6.26 -35.29
N ALA A 721 21.60 5.45 -36.12
CA ALA A 721 22.00 4.09 -36.44
C ALA A 721 23.46 4.02 -36.95
N PRO A 722 24.19 2.92 -36.71
CA PRO A 722 25.57 2.79 -37.15
C PRO A 722 25.59 2.53 -38.66
N HIS A 723 26.22 3.43 -39.42
CA HIS A 723 26.79 3.08 -40.72
C HIS A 723 28.29 2.94 -40.58
N GLU A 724 28.78 1.85 -41.17
CA GLU A 724 30.14 1.36 -41.19
C GLU A 724 31.14 2.38 -41.78
N GLN A 725 32.37 2.29 -41.29
CA GLN A 725 33.50 3.08 -41.75
C GLN A 725 33.82 2.77 -43.22
N SER A 726 33.98 3.81 -44.05
CA SER A 726 35.15 3.90 -44.92
C SER A 726 35.45 5.33 -45.35
N SER A 727 36.67 5.76 -45.01
CA SER A 727 37.56 6.56 -45.86
C SER A 727 37.33 8.07 -46.03
N ALA A 728 38.18 8.81 -45.32
CA ALA A 728 39.04 9.90 -45.82
C ALA A 728 38.42 10.97 -46.74
N THR A 729 38.40 12.23 -46.29
CA THR A 729 39.46 13.22 -46.56
C THR A 729 38.99 14.58 -46.04
N SER A 730 39.80 15.21 -45.17
CA SER A 730 39.56 16.53 -44.60
C SER A 730 40.09 17.61 -45.54
N MET A 731 39.25 18.60 -45.86
CA MET A 731 39.68 19.98 -46.08
C MET A 731 38.74 20.95 -45.36
N ARG A 732 39.27 21.61 -44.33
CA ARG A 732 39.35 23.09 -44.16
C ARG A 732 38.35 23.90 -45.01
N THR A 733 37.57 24.87 -44.53
CA THR A 733 37.83 25.90 -43.52
C THR A 733 36.54 26.70 -43.21
N SER A 734 36.48 27.19 -41.97
CA SER A 734 36.13 28.58 -41.56
C SER A 734 34.77 29.23 -41.86
N LYS A 735 34.21 29.69 -40.73
CA LYS A 735 33.76 31.07 -40.42
C LYS A 735 32.30 31.45 -40.65
N SER A 736 31.77 31.98 -39.54
CA SER A 736 30.79 33.07 -39.44
C SER A 736 29.35 32.69 -39.81
N SER A 737 28.30 33.25 -39.23
CA SER A 737 28.08 34.16 -38.12
C SER A 737 26.55 34.24 -37.99
N ASP A 738 26.09 34.58 -36.79
CA ASP A 738 24.91 35.42 -36.52
C ASP A 738 23.51 34.99 -36.95
N SER A 739 22.67 34.89 -35.90
CA SER A 739 21.42 35.65 -35.72
C SER A 739 20.24 35.27 -36.62
N GLU A 740 18.98 35.32 -36.22
CA GLU A 740 18.26 35.62 -34.99
C GLU A 740 16.78 35.32 -35.30
N TYR A 741 15.99 35.08 -34.26
CA TYR A 741 14.55 35.36 -34.17
C TYR A 741 13.50 34.64 -35.04
N LYS A 742 12.55 34.04 -34.30
CA LYS A 742 11.08 34.32 -34.25
C LYS A 742 10.11 33.16 -34.57
N SER A 743 9.25 32.96 -33.55
CA SER A 743 7.79 32.70 -33.61
C SER A 743 7.31 31.34 -34.13
N MET A 744 6.75 30.48 -33.26
CA MET A 744 5.36 30.44 -32.75
C MET A 744 4.33 29.86 -33.74
N ASN A 745 3.70 28.76 -33.28
CA ASN A 745 2.37 28.22 -33.62
C ASN A 745 2.20 27.69 -35.06
N SER A 746 1.47 26.62 -35.37
CA SER A 746 0.36 25.93 -34.68
C SER A 746 -0.01 24.64 -35.45
N ALA A 747 -0.63 23.71 -34.72
CA ALA A 747 -1.75 22.85 -35.12
C ALA A 747 -1.63 21.84 -36.30
N ALA A 748 -1.67 20.56 -35.89
CA ALA A 748 -2.59 19.50 -36.30
C ALA A 748 -2.77 19.15 -37.79
N SER A 749 -2.46 17.89 -38.14
CA SER A 749 -3.45 16.95 -38.70
C SER A 749 -2.90 15.51 -38.88
N THR A 750 -3.77 14.59 -38.45
CA THR A 750 -3.99 13.17 -38.76
C THR A 750 -3.39 12.56 -40.04
N SER A 751 -2.80 11.36 -39.91
CA SER A 751 -3.12 10.15 -40.72
C SER A 751 -2.22 8.94 -40.36
N GLU A 752 -2.82 7.83 -39.90
CA GLU A 752 -2.29 6.45 -39.94
C GLU A 752 -2.52 5.82 -41.35
N PRO A 753 -2.18 4.53 -41.67
CA PRO A 753 -1.28 3.53 -41.05
C PRO A 753 -0.35 2.82 -42.08
N TYR A 754 0.66 2.05 -41.62
CA TYR A 754 1.14 0.85 -42.33
C TYR A 754 1.60 -0.25 -41.37
N LEU A 755 1.15 -1.48 -41.68
CA LEU A 755 1.36 -2.75 -40.97
C LEU A 755 2.81 -3.26 -41.06
N SER A 756 3.25 -3.99 -40.04
CA SER A 756 4.40 -4.92 -40.11
C SER A 756 4.20 -6.13 -39.17
N PRO A 757 4.79 -7.31 -39.47
CA PRO A 757 4.31 -8.64 -39.07
C PRO A 757 4.94 -9.18 -37.75
N PRO A 758 4.54 -10.38 -37.24
CA PRO A 758 4.66 -10.75 -35.83
C PRO A 758 6.03 -11.37 -35.48
N GLY A 759 6.62 -10.92 -34.38
CA GLY A 759 7.90 -11.43 -33.85
C GLY A 759 7.80 -11.82 -32.38
N ARG A 760 7.97 -13.12 -32.12
CA ARG A 760 8.33 -13.86 -30.89
C ARG A 760 8.10 -13.22 -29.50
N ILE A 761 7.29 -13.94 -28.74
CA ILE A 761 7.10 -13.88 -27.29
C ILE A 761 8.44 -14.05 -26.57
N THR A 762 8.88 -13.00 -25.87
CA THR A 762 9.81 -13.08 -24.74
C THR A 762 9.13 -12.43 -23.53
N THR A 763 8.97 -13.22 -22.47
CA THR A 763 8.45 -12.81 -21.17
C THR A 763 9.36 -11.73 -20.56
N PRO A 764 8.86 -10.54 -20.20
CA PRO A 764 9.66 -9.60 -19.44
C PRO A 764 9.61 -9.97 -17.95
N SER A 765 10.79 -10.23 -17.40
CA SER A 765 11.05 -10.26 -15.97
C SER A 765 10.58 -8.96 -15.32
N SER A 766 9.85 -9.10 -14.22
CA SER A 766 9.36 -8.03 -13.38
C SER A 766 10.50 -7.32 -12.66
N SER A 767 10.99 -6.22 -13.22
CA SER A 767 11.77 -5.22 -12.48
C SER A 767 10.89 -4.02 -12.16
N THR A 768 10.37 -4.01 -10.94
CA THR A 768 9.68 -2.87 -10.34
C THR A 768 10.67 -1.70 -10.18
N PRO A 769 10.33 -0.46 -10.56
CA PRO A 769 11.21 0.67 -10.30
C PRO A 769 11.11 1.03 -8.82
N ALA A 770 12.12 0.63 -8.03
CA ALA A 770 12.38 1.22 -6.74
C ALA A 770 12.61 2.73 -6.93
N ILE A 771 12.26 3.53 -5.90
CA ILE A 771 12.64 4.94 -5.74
C ILE A 771 14.00 5.16 -6.41
N SER A 772 14.07 6.06 -7.38
CA SER A 772 15.28 6.35 -8.16
C SER A 772 16.43 6.67 -7.22
N GLN A 773 17.16 5.64 -6.80
CA GLN A 773 18.48 5.78 -6.24
C GLN A 773 19.29 6.44 -7.34
N PRO A 774 20.03 7.51 -7.04
CA PRO A 774 20.86 8.12 -8.06
C PRO A 774 21.84 7.04 -8.57
N GLU A 775 22.09 6.97 -9.88
CA GLU A 775 22.73 5.82 -10.55
C GLU A 775 24.03 5.31 -9.88
N TRP A 776 24.74 6.18 -9.14
CA TRP A 776 25.97 5.84 -8.42
C TRP A 776 25.77 5.08 -7.09
N ASP A 777 24.60 5.16 -6.45
CA ASP A 777 24.24 4.34 -5.28
C ASP A 777 24.18 2.84 -5.64
N ALA A 778 23.90 2.53 -6.91
CA ALA A 778 23.89 1.17 -7.42
C ALA A 778 25.31 0.56 -7.52
N ASP A 779 26.33 1.40 -7.80
CA ASP A 779 27.73 1.01 -7.93
C ASP A 779 28.45 0.96 -6.57
N LEU A 780 28.00 1.74 -5.58
CA LEU A 780 28.58 1.80 -4.23
C LEU A 780 27.50 1.61 -3.14
N PRO A 781 26.96 0.38 -2.99
CA PRO A 781 25.74 0.13 -2.20
C PRO A 781 25.90 0.33 -0.69
N PHE A 782 27.13 0.43 -0.17
CA PHE A 782 27.42 0.69 1.25
C PHE A 782 27.79 2.15 1.56
N LEU A 783 28.00 2.98 0.53
CA LEU A 783 28.51 4.35 0.69
C LEU A 783 27.57 5.23 1.50
N ARG A 784 26.26 5.16 1.25
CA ARG A 784 25.27 5.90 2.04
C ARG A 784 25.36 5.59 3.53
N TYR A 785 25.42 4.31 3.87
CA TYR A 785 25.50 3.91 5.27
C TYR A 785 26.82 4.37 5.88
N ALA A 786 27.95 4.06 5.23
CA ALA A 786 29.28 4.39 5.74
C ALA A 786 29.45 5.90 5.96
N SER A 787 29.10 6.73 4.97
CA SER A 787 29.25 8.18 5.03
C SER A 787 28.45 8.84 6.15
N LEU A 788 27.23 8.35 6.41
CA LEU A 788 26.32 8.95 7.39
C LEU A 788 26.51 8.40 8.81
N CYS A 789 26.95 7.15 8.95
CA CYS A 789 26.92 6.42 10.22
C CYS A 789 28.28 6.32 10.92
N TRP A 790 29.40 6.44 10.22
CA TRP A 790 30.73 6.30 10.84
C TRP A 790 30.98 7.25 12.03
N PRO A 791 30.58 8.54 11.98
CA PRO A 791 30.82 9.45 13.11
C PRO A 791 29.96 9.09 14.31
N ILE A 792 28.74 8.62 14.07
CA ILE A 792 27.79 8.23 15.13
C ILE A 792 28.30 6.97 15.84
N HIS A 793 28.73 5.96 15.08
CA HIS A 793 29.34 4.76 15.64
C HIS A 793 30.58 5.09 16.46
N LEU A 794 31.49 5.90 15.93
CA LEU A 794 32.71 6.24 16.66
C LEU A 794 32.41 7.07 17.92
N THR A 795 31.45 8.00 17.85
CA THR A 795 30.99 8.75 19.03
C THR A 795 30.48 7.82 20.13
N ARG A 796 29.61 6.85 19.80
CA ARG A 796 29.06 5.89 20.77
C ARG A 796 30.12 4.92 21.32
N ALA A 797 31.10 4.55 20.49
CA ALA A 797 32.25 3.76 20.94
C ALA A 797 33.07 4.48 22.02
N LEU A 798 33.20 5.80 21.90
CA LEU A 798 34.03 6.62 22.79
C LEU A 798 33.30 7.17 24.03
N GLN A 799 31.96 7.19 24.04
CA GLN A 799 31.18 7.72 25.16
C GLN A 799 31.24 6.85 26.43
N ASN A 800 31.32 5.52 26.28
CA ASN A 800 31.36 4.57 27.41
C ASN A 800 32.51 3.55 27.25
N PRO A 801 33.78 3.97 27.35
CA PRO A 801 34.92 3.07 27.12
C PRO A 801 34.96 1.97 28.19
N SER A 802 34.95 0.71 27.75
CA SER A 802 35.06 -0.47 28.61
C SER A 802 36.41 -0.48 29.32
N SER A 803 36.41 -0.55 30.65
CA SER A 803 37.62 -0.43 31.50
C SER A 803 38.53 -1.67 31.52
N HIS A 804 38.22 -2.73 30.75
CA HIS A 804 38.82 -4.07 30.94
C HIS A 804 39.28 -4.78 29.66
N VAL A 805 39.69 -4.07 28.60
CA VAL A 805 40.04 -4.68 27.30
C VAL A 805 41.47 -4.35 26.86
N ASN A 806 42.11 -5.33 26.20
CA ASN A 806 43.46 -5.28 25.64
C ASN A 806 43.63 -4.08 24.67
N PRO A 807 44.74 -3.30 24.69
CA PRO A 807 44.88 -2.05 23.92
C PRO A 807 44.71 -2.20 22.40
N ALA A 808 45.18 -3.31 21.81
CA ALA A 808 45.01 -3.59 20.39
C ALA A 808 43.54 -3.88 19.97
N VAL A 809 42.70 -4.28 20.94
CA VAL A 809 41.25 -4.47 20.77
C VAL A 809 40.50 -3.18 21.13
N GLN A 810 41.15 -2.23 21.81
CA GLN A 810 40.55 -1.00 22.30
C GLN A 810 40.22 -0.02 21.18
N TYR A 811 41.00 -0.01 20.08
CA TYR A 811 40.83 0.96 18.98
C TYR A 811 40.89 0.33 17.57
N PRO A 812 39.96 -0.59 17.21
CA PRO A 812 39.97 -1.25 15.90
C PRO A 812 39.80 -0.29 14.71
N TRP A 813 39.36 0.94 14.97
CA TRP A 813 39.13 2.00 13.99
C TRP A 813 40.35 2.91 13.76
N LEU A 814 41.35 2.91 14.64
CA LEU A 814 42.39 3.95 14.69
C LEU A 814 43.22 4.04 13.41
N THR A 815 43.82 2.93 12.99
CA THR A 815 44.64 2.88 11.77
C THR A 815 43.83 3.25 10.52
N SER A 816 42.57 2.82 10.46
CA SER A 816 41.67 3.16 9.36
C SER A 816 41.30 4.64 9.37
N LEU A 817 41.06 5.21 10.54
CA LEU A 817 40.75 6.64 10.71
C LEU A 817 41.95 7.50 10.36
N SER A 818 43.15 7.15 10.82
CA SER A 818 44.37 7.86 10.46
C SER A 818 44.59 7.84 8.94
N THR A 819 44.39 6.70 8.29
CA THR A 819 44.51 6.57 6.83
C THR A 819 43.44 7.37 6.09
N PHE A 820 42.21 7.37 6.59
CA PHE A 820 41.09 8.12 6.01
C PHE A 820 41.32 9.63 6.08
N LEU A 821 41.67 10.14 7.27
CA LEU A 821 41.83 11.58 7.50
C LEU A 821 43.08 12.16 6.80
N THR A 822 44.12 11.36 6.59
CA THR A 822 45.33 11.79 5.86
C THR A 822 45.15 11.73 4.34
N ASP A 823 44.15 11.02 3.83
CA ASP A 823 43.82 10.98 2.40
C ASP A 823 42.80 12.08 2.04
N ARG A 824 43.32 13.22 1.57
CA ARG A 824 42.50 14.36 1.12
C ARG A 824 41.45 13.99 0.07
N ALA A 825 41.73 13.03 -0.81
CA ALA A 825 40.78 12.62 -1.83
C ALA A 825 39.61 11.85 -1.21
N ALA A 826 39.89 10.94 -0.26
CA ALA A 826 38.87 10.18 0.44
C ALA A 826 37.95 11.09 1.29
N VAL A 827 38.52 12.06 2.01
CA VAL A 827 37.75 13.06 2.78
C VAL A 827 36.86 13.89 1.87
N THR A 828 37.39 14.37 0.74
CA THR A 828 36.61 15.15 -0.24
C THR A 828 35.43 14.34 -0.78
N THR A 829 35.66 13.09 -1.16
CA THR A 829 34.62 12.16 -1.63
C THR A 829 33.54 11.93 -0.56
N TRP A 830 33.93 11.79 0.72
CA TRP A 830 32.99 11.66 1.83
C TRP A 830 32.14 12.92 2.06
N VAL A 831 32.75 14.11 2.04
CA VAL A 831 32.03 15.39 2.15
C VAL A 831 31.01 15.53 1.03
N GLU A 832 31.43 15.25 -0.21
CA GLU A 832 30.57 15.29 -1.40
C GLU A 832 29.39 14.31 -1.28
N ALA A 833 29.64 13.07 -0.82
CA ALA A 833 28.60 12.08 -0.59
C ALA A 833 27.60 12.53 0.50
N SER A 834 28.09 13.07 1.61
CA SER A 834 27.28 13.52 2.75
C SER A 834 26.28 14.61 2.34
N TRP A 835 26.75 15.63 1.60
CA TRP A 835 25.87 16.67 1.04
C TRP A 835 24.84 16.11 0.07
N ARG A 836 25.20 15.17 -0.80
CA ARG A 836 24.24 14.54 -1.73
C ARG A 836 23.15 13.73 -1.04
N TYR A 837 23.42 13.18 0.15
CA TYR A 837 22.42 12.50 0.96
C TYR A 837 21.63 13.43 1.89
N ASN A 838 21.75 14.75 1.70
CA ASN A 838 21.09 15.79 2.51
C ASN A 838 21.46 15.74 4.00
N LEU A 839 22.68 15.31 4.35
CA LEU A 839 23.20 15.37 5.70
C LEU A 839 24.63 15.93 5.67
N PRO A 840 24.84 17.23 5.93
CA PRO A 840 26.18 17.80 5.91
C PRO A 840 27.08 17.13 6.96
N PRO A 841 28.37 16.92 6.66
CA PRO A 841 29.31 16.31 7.58
C PRO A 841 29.42 17.15 8.86
N ASN A 842 29.24 16.52 10.01
CA ASN A 842 29.37 17.18 11.30
C ASN A 842 30.09 16.27 12.28
N LEU A 843 31.25 16.72 12.74
CA LEU A 843 32.10 15.97 13.66
C LEU A 843 32.33 16.70 14.99
N SER A 844 31.61 17.80 15.26
CA SER A 844 31.77 18.62 16.46
C SER A 844 31.70 17.84 17.78
N ARG A 845 30.85 16.81 17.85
CA ARG A 845 30.71 15.93 19.02
C ARG A 845 31.85 14.93 19.17
N LEU A 846 32.56 14.62 18.09
CA LEU A 846 33.60 13.60 18.05
C LEU A 846 34.96 14.16 18.45
N VAL A 847 35.26 15.41 18.06
CA VAL A 847 36.52 16.11 18.37
C VAL A 847 36.90 16.06 19.87
N PRO A 848 36.04 16.46 20.83
CA PRO A 848 36.42 16.43 22.25
C PRO A 848 36.63 15.01 22.79
N LEU A 849 35.96 14.01 22.21
CA LEU A 849 36.12 12.60 22.60
C LEU A 849 37.47 12.05 22.13
N LEU A 850 37.88 12.37 20.91
CA LEU A 850 39.17 11.97 20.37
C LEU A 850 40.33 12.63 21.13
N GLU A 851 40.18 13.91 21.50
CA GLU A 851 41.18 14.61 22.30
C GLU A 851 41.32 13.98 23.69
N ALA A 852 40.20 13.58 24.32
CA ALA A 852 40.24 12.84 25.58
C ALA A 852 40.93 11.47 25.45
N VAL A 853 40.79 10.77 24.32
CA VAL A 853 41.51 9.50 24.05
C VAL A 853 43.01 9.76 23.87
N LYS A 854 43.38 10.80 23.13
CA LYS A 854 44.77 11.22 22.94
C LYS A 854 45.47 11.53 24.27
N GLN A 855 44.80 12.24 25.17
CA GLN A 855 45.33 12.55 26.50
C GLN A 855 45.50 11.32 27.41
N ARG A 856 44.69 10.28 27.20
CA ARG A 856 44.74 9.04 28.00
C ARG A 856 45.71 7.99 27.45
N THR A 857 46.14 8.12 26.20
CA THR A 857 46.97 7.12 25.51
C THR A 857 48.44 7.53 25.56
N PRO A 858 49.35 6.71 26.11
CA PRO A 858 50.75 7.10 26.24
C PRO A 858 51.41 7.31 24.86
N PRO A 859 52.11 8.44 24.61
CA PRO A 859 52.68 8.76 23.30
C PRO A 859 53.77 7.78 22.83
N ALA A 860 54.33 6.97 23.72
CA ALA A 860 55.30 5.94 23.40
C ALA A 860 54.70 4.69 22.73
N THR A 861 53.38 4.51 22.82
CA THR A 861 52.66 3.39 22.20
C THR A 861 52.52 3.58 20.68
N VAL A 862 52.23 2.52 19.93
CA VAL A 862 51.97 2.64 18.48
C VAL A 862 50.70 3.46 18.27
N GLU A 863 49.70 3.20 19.09
CA GLU A 863 48.41 3.89 19.13
C GLU A 863 48.61 5.38 19.50
N GLY A 864 49.45 5.68 20.49
CA GLY A 864 49.78 7.05 20.88
C GLY A 864 50.52 7.83 19.79
N ARG A 865 51.33 7.15 18.97
CA ARG A 865 51.98 7.74 17.79
C ARG A 865 50.98 7.99 16.66
N GLU A 866 50.12 7.04 16.32
CA GLU A 866 49.05 7.25 15.33
C GLU A 866 48.07 8.36 15.77
N LEU A 867 47.75 8.43 17.07
CA LEU A 867 46.96 9.51 17.67
C LEU A 867 47.68 10.87 17.69
N SER A 868 49.00 10.90 17.54
CA SER A 868 49.80 12.13 17.51
C SER A 868 50.04 12.60 16.08
N ASP A 869 50.43 11.68 15.18
CA ASP A 869 50.77 11.94 13.78
C ASP A 869 49.52 12.13 12.90
N GLY A 870 48.43 11.39 13.17
CA GLY A 870 47.17 11.48 12.43
C GLY A 870 46.25 12.62 12.87
N PHE A 871 46.53 13.27 14.01
CA PHE A 871 45.69 14.29 14.65
C PHE A 871 46.46 15.59 14.91
N HIS A 872 47.09 16.16 13.88
CA HIS A 872 47.27 17.61 13.80
C HIS A 872 45.88 18.23 13.52
N VAL A 873 45.07 18.33 14.60
CA VAL A 873 43.60 18.52 14.58
C VAL A 873 43.14 19.90 14.11
N GLU A 874 43.97 20.95 14.12
CA GLU A 874 43.49 22.27 13.67
C GLU A 874 43.42 22.38 12.14
N GLU A 875 44.45 21.96 11.40
CA GLU A 875 44.46 22.15 9.93
C GLU A 875 43.57 21.16 9.14
N CYS A 876 43.39 19.92 9.60
CA CYS A 876 42.59 18.93 8.86
C CYS A 876 41.06 19.11 9.06
N TRP A 877 40.64 19.67 10.20
CA TRP A 877 39.22 19.78 10.56
C TRP A 877 38.63 21.13 10.18
N ASP A 878 39.44 22.19 10.15
CA ASP A 878 39.05 23.48 9.56
C ASP A 878 38.78 23.40 8.06
N ASN A 879 39.31 22.39 7.37
CA ASN A 879 39.03 22.12 5.95
C ASN A 879 37.69 21.39 5.71
N VAL A 880 37.03 20.88 6.75
CA VAL A 880 35.74 20.15 6.68
C VAL A 880 34.56 21.02 7.17
N ALA A 881 34.83 22.11 7.88
CA ALA A 881 33.84 23.06 8.41
C ALA A 881 33.22 23.98 7.36
#